data_AF-A0A1Z9LWL8-F1
#
_entry.id   AF-A0A1Z9LWL8-F1
#
_cell.length_a   1.000
_cell.length_b   1.000
_cell.length_c   1.000
_cell.angle_alpha   90.00
_cell.angle_beta   90.00
_cell.angle_gamma   90.00
#
_symmetry.space_group_name_H-M   'P 1'
#
loop_
_entity.id
_entity.type
_entity.pdbx_description
1 polymer ?
#
loop_
_entity_poly.entity_id
_entity_poly.type
_entity_poly.pdbx_seq_one_letter_code
_entity_poly.pdbx_strand_id
1 'polypeptide(L)'
;MASLFEIGKTGVQAYRQALSVTGQNIANINTDGYNKRSADISEIAGVTGGPTNVSDSTGLGVRVNNVRRSFDAYLADKTRTSQSDYEMLNDFVSKLSDLENMLLPSGSDLGVFIGRFFDTLQDVASNPDSISARTVSLEAGKAMASAFNSYDDQFKNFKSNSIKQIDIKIEEANLYINQLVEINKLIATSGSSEASNDVLDARDKLLIDLSKLLNFTVDYAGTGEAIVRLGDSGNGAFLVNRAKGSIISSSYDDKNVSLVINEGGGKKNPGIFSSGIIYGISNFYNLVDSVSSEISQLAEQFSNDVNEIQTSGIDLNGKSGKAMFSVNSMLPQANFSNKSQLKFNVIEGDPSKIVQEKILVNYSKINNNWEIRDSKGLAKAIGSKINFNGFQVEIVGQPQDGDGFQISPSLTKAGAMKFNLQNPEDFAAASKNLVSKSASNVGNVELNIIGTTTQADIDYPSTIDEVFSSSGNPLVATTFLKDGPVTTIPSTTKSINLSSLGNQSSATFTISDADIKGFSSFSIKLTDGSNNEEITISSAATDPGDGIRTVEEFANLLNSGLMLDGKSQHDFKKLGLFATGSNGYLTIASSSLDIESSSILSRGNSFTPSITNLSANKSAASNLQIFTRDGRHLSGTSLNAIQIASLIKKENGFLESAEYRNDYLNNNYRGTNITRKTASGDFVSSFGSNLSYNEQETDMDGLLTAKTVTTGTLTLDGTKIYSKELNSYISIVCEKDESSRTFTVTGYDLDGLYQTETITGGNTNTVVGNKVFSKVRNISINGNSAGKVTIGTEAVGYSLKVTNDDNIEKTTNVPVGSSAFYLANKLNTELAGTGVNVTANTKVLIGPFDDGVSGAVTFDLKGKNTDSVSINASIDASDISALAKRINEYSSQTGLIATVTSDFKKIIIESKDGYDINLKNITAPSDFYLEAFGKDFEKLSDSNSKKNSKLFINVSEPKRVSANIKGEIKFTSSETFATQINSGVSKVAVIDSLTNGYINVDRSKTGEVITIKPEIFDDLDNSLGSPNGKKAIVGLSKYGIDLNQKDYKLYVSDDDSLYASANPGAAGTITLDGTLKDANDLNAVVTIYCSANESGNTFTVTGTNSSGTTITEQITGATATNTAVGSTKFTTITSITTSATASGNINIGTIANNAINDDDSLVQLTTFSSGAISMDGVLSTSNYLGAKIQIKSREDTTGTTFVISGLDLNNKVITENISGSNGGIVTTTNIFKSVTSINSSGTSNG
;
A
#
# COMPACT_ATOMS: atom_id res chain seq x y z
N MET A 1 -71.05 21.41 35.73
CA MET A 1 -69.90 21.04 36.58
C MET A 1 -69.97 19.54 36.84
N ALA A 2 -69.00 18.77 36.35
CA ALA A 2 -68.87 17.37 36.75
C ALA A 2 -68.48 17.30 38.23
N SER A 3 -69.05 16.36 38.98
CA SER A 3 -68.73 16.16 40.40
C SER A 3 -67.26 15.74 40.55
N LEU A 4 -66.52 16.32 41.50
CA LEU A 4 -65.16 15.87 41.90
C LEU A 4 -65.09 14.36 42.12
N PHE A 5 -66.21 13.77 42.54
CA PHE A 5 -66.36 12.32 42.69
C PHE A 5 -66.21 11.56 41.37
N GLU A 6 -66.79 12.04 40.25
CA GLU A 6 -66.68 11.38 38.94
C GLU A 6 -65.27 11.55 38.35
N ILE A 7 -64.59 12.68 38.62
CA ILE A 7 -63.17 12.89 38.27
C ILE A 7 -62.27 11.91 39.07
N GLY A 8 -62.50 11.79 40.37
CA GLY A 8 -61.76 10.84 41.22
C GLY A 8 -62.01 9.38 40.83
N LYS A 9 -63.25 9.03 40.49
CA LYS A 9 -63.65 7.68 40.05
C LYS A 9 -63.01 7.31 38.72
N THR A 10 -63.04 8.19 37.71
CA THR A 10 -62.41 7.96 36.40
C THR A 10 -60.89 7.89 36.51
N GLY A 11 -60.27 8.75 37.34
CA GLY A 11 -58.84 8.68 37.65
C GLY A 11 -58.42 7.36 38.32
N VAL A 12 -59.13 6.93 39.36
CA VAL A 12 -58.84 5.64 40.03
C VAL A 12 -59.06 4.46 39.07
N GLN A 13 -60.09 4.49 38.23
CA GLN A 13 -60.31 3.44 37.23
C GLN A 13 -59.20 3.39 36.18
N ALA A 14 -58.75 4.54 35.68
CA ALA A 14 -57.65 4.62 34.71
C ALA A 14 -56.33 4.10 35.30
N TYR A 15 -55.97 4.50 36.52
CA TYR A 15 -54.75 4.02 37.18
C TYR A 15 -54.84 2.56 37.63
N ARG A 16 -56.03 2.05 38.01
CA ARG A 16 -56.24 0.61 38.23
C ARG A 16 -55.96 -0.19 36.95
N GLN A 17 -56.39 0.31 35.81
CA GLN A 17 -56.11 -0.31 34.51
C GLN A 17 -54.63 -0.23 34.14
N ALA A 18 -53.97 0.92 34.37
CA ALA A 18 -52.52 1.06 34.16
C ALA A 18 -51.69 0.14 35.08
N LEU A 19 -52.10 -0.04 36.33
CA LEU A 19 -51.50 -1.01 37.26
C LEU A 19 -51.74 -2.46 36.80
N SER A 20 -52.90 -2.75 36.22
CA SER A 20 -53.18 -4.06 35.60
C SER A 20 -52.22 -4.36 34.44
N VAL A 21 -51.99 -3.38 33.56
CA VAL A 21 -50.99 -3.48 32.46
C VAL A 21 -49.58 -3.67 33.02
N THR A 22 -49.23 -2.98 34.10
CA THR A 22 -47.95 -3.17 34.79
C THR A 22 -47.82 -4.60 35.36
N GLY A 23 -48.88 -5.12 35.99
CA GLY A 23 -48.95 -6.50 36.46
C GLY A 23 -48.81 -7.52 35.33
N GLN A 24 -49.43 -7.26 34.17
CA GLN A 24 -49.28 -8.11 32.98
C GLN A 24 -47.85 -8.10 32.43
N ASN A 25 -47.18 -6.95 32.40
CA ASN A 25 -45.77 -6.86 32.00
C ASN A 25 -44.86 -7.66 32.95
N ILE A 26 -45.08 -7.56 34.26
CA ILE A 26 -44.30 -8.30 35.26
C ILE A 26 -44.55 -9.80 35.13
N ALA A 27 -45.81 -10.23 34.97
CA ALA A 27 -46.16 -11.64 34.85
C ALA A 27 -45.62 -12.28 33.56
N ASN A 28 -45.50 -11.51 32.48
CA ASN A 28 -45.07 -12.00 31.16
C ASN A 28 -43.65 -11.60 30.76
N ILE A 29 -42.84 -11.06 31.68
CA ILE A 29 -41.46 -10.64 31.38
C ILE A 29 -40.58 -11.80 30.88
N ASN A 30 -40.87 -13.03 31.33
CA ASN A 30 -40.18 -14.25 30.92
C ASN A 30 -40.94 -15.03 29.84
N THR A 31 -42.06 -14.49 29.33
CA THR A 31 -42.82 -15.12 28.26
C THR A 31 -42.20 -14.75 26.92
N ASP A 32 -41.62 -15.73 26.24
CA ASP A 32 -40.97 -15.54 24.95
C ASP A 32 -41.94 -15.02 23.86
N GLY A 33 -41.57 -13.90 23.23
CA GLY A 33 -42.38 -13.15 22.27
C GLY A 33 -43.26 -12.05 22.87
N TYR A 34 -43.24 -11.82 24.19
CA TYR A 34 -44.02 -10.75 24.82
C TYR A 34 -43.34 -9.38 24.69
N ASN A 35 -44.07 -8.39 24.17
CA ASN A 35 -43.61 -7.01 24.10
C ASN A 35 -44.21 -6.16 25.23
N LYS A 36 -43.38 -5.29 25.84
CA LYS A 36 -43.79 -4.41 26.94
C LYS A 36 -44.94 -3.49 26.52
N ARG A 37 -46.02 -3.45 27.32
CA ARG A 37 -47.21 -2.62 27.07
C ARG A 37 -47.20 -1.36 27.93
N SER A 38 -47.70 -0.26 27.40
CA SER A 38 -47.91 1.02 28.10
C SER A 38 -49.38 1.42 28.01
N ALA A 39 -49.94 1.93 29.12
CA ALA A 39 -51.31 2.44 29.14
C ALA A 39 -51.28 3.96 28.91
N ASP A 40 -51.78 4.41 27.76
CA ASP A 40 -51.86 5.83 27.44
C ASP A 40 -53.11 6.44 28.11
N ILE A 41 -52.91 7.31 29.09
CA ILE A 41 -53.98 7.99 29.83
C ILE A 41 -54.28 9.32 29.13
N SER A 42 -55.54 9.54 28.72
CA SER A 42 -56.00 10.79 28.12
C SER A 42 -57.17 11.40 28.87
N GLU A 43 -57.34 12.72 28.76
CA GLU A 43 -58.49 13.43 29.33
C GLU A 43 -59.77 13.07 28.56
N ILE A 44 -60.88 12.93 29.27
CA ILE A 44 -62.19 12.69 28.67
C ILE A 44 -62.68 14.02 28.06
N ALA A 45 -62.71 14.11 26.73
CA ALA A 45 -63.22 15.29 26.03
C ALA A 45 -64.73 15.47 26.24
N GLY A 46 -65.18 16.70 26.51
CA GLY A 46 -66.59 17.06 26.59
C GLY A 46 -67.30 17.00 25.24
N VAL A 47 -68.58 16.59 25.23
CA VAL A 47 -69.41 16.51 24.02
C VAL A 47 -69.70 17.92 23.49
N THR A 48 -69.22 18.23 22.29
CA THR A 48 -69.45 19.52 21.61
C THR A 48 -70.90 19.61 21.12
N GLY A 49 -71.73 20.44 21.76
CA GLY A 49 -73.09 20.71 21.32
C GLY A 49 -73.25 22.08 20.68
N GLY A 50 -73.50 22.14 19.37
CA GLY A 50 -74.12 23.26 18.63
C GLY A 50 -73.35 24.61 18.55
N PRO A 51 -73.35 25.31 17.41
CA PRO A 51 -72.50 26.49 17.15
C PRO A 51 -72.81 27.75 18.00
N THR A 52 -73.75 27.70 18.94
CA THR A 52 -74.10 28.81 19.84
C THR A 52 -73.88 28.54 21.33
N ASN A 53 -73.41 27.34 21.72
CA ASN A 53 -73.11 27.02 23.11
C ASN A 53 -71.59 26.85 23.31
N VAL A 54 -70.99 27.73 24.12
CA VAL A 54 -69.66 27.49 24.69
C VAL A 54 -69.86 26.56 25.88
N SER A 55 -69.89 25.24 25.64
CA SER A 55 -69.85 24.27 26.72
C SER A 55 -68.47 24.30 27.36
N ASP A 56 -68.41 24.76 28.61
CA ASP A 56 -67.24 24.66 29.48
C ASP A 56 -66.90 23.18 29.67
N SER A 57 -65.96 22.69 28.85
CA SER A 57 -65.69 21.26 28.61
C SER A 57 -64.47 20.76 29.37
N THR A 58 -64.08 21.45 30.44
CA THR A 58 -62.91 21.09 31.25
C THR A 58 -63.34 20.35 32.52
N GLY A 59 -62.68 19.23 32.84
CA GLY A 59 -62.87 18.51 34.10
C GLY A 59 -63.78 17.28 34.08
N LEU A 60 -63.79 16.47 33.02
CA LEU A 60 -64.47 15.15 33.02
C LEU A 60 -63.60 13.98 33.51
N GLY A 61 -62.36 14.26 33.95
CA GLY A 61 -61.42 13.26 34.42
C GLY A 61 -60.64 12.58 33.27
N VAL A 62 -60.02 11.44 33.56
CA VAL A 62 -59.12 10.74 32.63
C VAL A 62 -59.60 9.31 32.36
N ARG A 63 -59.29 8.79 31.17
CA ARG A 63 -59.48 7.39 30.81
C ARG A 63 -58.21 6.82 30.18
N VAL A 64 -58.06 5.50 30.22
CA VAL A 64 -57.07 4.86 29.36
C VAL A 64 -57.62 4.90 27.93
N ASN A 65 -56.88 5.56 27.03
CA ASN A 65 -57.24 5.71 25.62
C ASN A 65 -56.94 4.43 24.85
N ASN A 66 -55.71 3.93 25.00
CA ASN A 66 -55.24 2.69 24.39
C ASN A 66 -54.13 2.06 25.26
N VAL A 67 -53.98 0.74 25.17
CA VAL A 67 -52.82 0.01 25.68
C VAL A 67 -51.89 -0.27 24.50
N ARG A 68 -50.88 0.59 24.34
CA ARG A 68 -49.94 0.52 23.22
C ARG A 68 -48.78 -0.43 23.54
N ARG A 69 -48.37 -1.19 22.54
CA ARG A 69 -47.14 -2.00 22.59
C ARG A 69 -45.89 -1.13 22.38
N SER A 70 -44.85 -1.36 23.16
CA SER A 70 -43.51 -0.79 22.94
C SER A 70 -42.80 -1.67 21.93
N PHE A 71 -42.93 -1.33 20.65
CA PHE A 71 -42.37 -2.10 19.54
C PHE A 71 -41.54 -1.18 18.66
N ASP A 72 -40.32 -1.62 18.34
CA ASP A 72 -39.40 -0.94 17.44
C ASP A 72 -39.15 -1.86 16.23
N ALA A 73 -39.61 -1.42 15.06
CA ALA A 73 -39.51 -2.21 13.83
C ALA A 73 -38.06 -2.42 13.38
N TYR A 74 -37.17 -1.44 13.60
CA TYR A 74 -35.77 -1.54 13.24
C TYR A 74 -35.04 -2.56 14.13
N LEU A 75 -35.26 -2.48 15.46
CA LEU A 75 -34.66 -3.45 16.38
C LEU A 75 -35.17 -4.87 16.13
N ALA A 76 -36.47 -5.01 15.82
CA ALA A 76 -37.07 -6.29 15.45
C ALA A 76 -36.49 -6.84 14.14
N ASP A 77 -36.16 -5.99 13.17
CA ASP A 77 -35.50 -6.39 11.92
C ASP A 77 -34.05 -6.82 12.16
N LYS A 78 -33.26 -6.02 12.89
CA LYS A 78 -31.89 -6.38 13.28
C LYS A 78 -31.82 -7.68 14.07
N THR A 79 -32.75 -7.90 14.99
CA THR A 79 -32.83 -9.15 15.75
C THR A 79 -33.07 -10.35 14.82
N ARG A 80 -33.99 -10.23 13.85
CA ARG A 80 -34.27 -11.30 12.88
C ARG A 80 -33.07 -11.60 11.99
N THR A 81 -32.40 -10.57 11.45
CA THR A 81 -31.20 -10.76 10.62
C THR A 81 -30.07 -11.39 11.41
N SER A 82 -29.73 -10.85 12.59
CA SER A 82 -28.66 -11.41 13.44
C SER A 82 -28.95 -12.83 13.91
N GLN A 83 -30.22 -13.16 14.17
CA GLN A 83 -30.61 -14.53 14.50
C GLN A 83 -30.41 -15.47 13.29
N SER A 84 -30.79 -15.02 12.09
CA SER A 84 -30.58 -15.79 10.85
C SER A 84 -29.10 -16.11 10.64
N ASP A 85 -28.22 -15.11 10.82
CA ASP A 85 -26.78 -15.25 10.65
C ASP A 85 -26.17 -16.19 11.70
N TYR A 86 -26.59 -16.04 12.96
CA TYR A 86 -26.16 -16.90 14.05
C TYR A 86 -26.52 -18.37 13.77
N GLU A 87 -27.77 -18.64 13.39
CA GLU A 87 -28.23 -20.01 13.15
C GLU A 87 -27.58 -20.63 11.91
N MET A 88 -27.34 -19.83 10.85
CA MET A 88 -26.56 -20.26 9.69
C MET A 88 -25.16 -20.73 10.10
N LEU A 89 -24.42 -19.91 10.84
CA LEU A 89 -23.04 -20.21 11.25
C LEU A 89 -23.00 -21.38 12.24
N ASN A 90 -23.91 -21.40 13.21
CA ASN A 90 -23.96 -22.43 14.23
C ASN A 90 -24.21 -23.82 13.62
N ASP A 91 -25.20 -23.95 12.71
CA ASP A 91 -25.45 -25.22 12.03
C ASP A 91 -24.28 -25.60 11.11
N PHE A 92 -23.78 -24.66 10.30
CA PHE A 92 -22.65 -24.91 9.41
C PHE A 92 -21.41 -25.42 10.16
N VAL A 93 -21.03 -24.79 11.28
CA VAL A 93 -19.89 -25.22 12.11
C VAL A 93 -20.12 -26.62 12.70
N SER A 94 -21.34 -26.91 13.17
CA SER A 94 -21.66 -28.25 13.68
C SER A 94 -21.49 -29.32 12.61
N LYS A 95 -21.97 -29.08 11.37
CA LYS A 95 -21.81 -30.03 10.26
C LYS A 95 -20.38 -30.14 9.77
N LEU A 96 -19.65 -29.02 9.76
CA LEU A 96 -18.23 -29.00 9.42
C LEU A 96 -17.42 -29.89 10.37
N SER A 97 -17.73 -29.86 11.66
CA SER A 97 -17.10 -30.73 12.65
C SER A 97 -17.37 -32.23 12.38
N ASP A 98 -18.59 -32.59 11.95
CA ASP A 98 -18.90 -33.98 11.56
C ASP A 98 -18.06 -34.44 10.36
N LEU A 99 -17.88 -33.57 9.37
CA LEU A 99 -17.04 -33.83 8.20
C LEU A 99 -15.55 -33.92 8.57
N GLU A 100 -15.06 -33.05 9.44
CA GLU A 100 -13.67 -33.08 9.92
C GLU A 100 -13.37 -34.38 10.68
N ASN A 101 -14.24 -34.79 11.61
CA ASN A 101 -14.11 -36.04 12.35
C ASN A 101 -14.12 -37.27 11.44
N MET A 102 -14.81 -37.19 10.31
CA MET A 102 -14.83 -38.24 9.29
C MET A 102 -13.51 -38.34 8.52
N LEU A 103 -12.92 -37.19 8.16
CA LEU A 103 -11.69 -37.12 7.38
C LEU A 103 -10.43 -37.42 8.20
N LEU A 104 -10.45 -37.06 9.48
CA LEU A 104 -9.30 -37.19 10.39
C LEU A 104 -9.64 -38.05 11.62
N PRO A 105 -10.09 -39.31 11.45
CA PRO A 105 -10.36 -40.18 12.58
C PRO A 105 -9.05 -40.57 13.27
N SER A 106 -9.02 -40.55 14.61
CA SER A 106 -7.84 -40.92 15.38
C SER A 106 -7.46 -42.40 15.16
N GLY A 107 -6.54 -42.66 14.22
CA GLY A 107 -5.90 -43.96 13.98
C GLY A 107 -6.39 -44.78 12.78
N SER A 108 -7.28 -44.27 11.93
CA SER A 108 -7.81 -45.01 10.76
C SER A 108 -8.22 -44.09 9.59
N ASP A 109 -7.33 -43.19 9.19
CA ASP A 109 -7.53 -42.32 8.02
C ASP A 109 -7.16 -43.01 6.69
N LEU A 110 -7.53 -42.38 5.58
CA LEU A 110 -7.24 -42.86 4.22
C LEU A 110 -5.71 -42.98 3.96
N GLY A 111 -4.91 -42.09 4.56
CA GLY A 111 -3.45 -42.10 4.45
C GLY A 111 -2.82 -43.36 5.05
N VAL A 112 -3.37 -43.88 6.15
CA VAL A 112 -2.94 -45.14 6.76
C VAL A 112 -3.15 -46.32 5.81
N PHE A 113 -4.25 -46.37 5.07
CA PHE A 113 -4.51 -47.44 4.09
C PHE A 113 -3.55 -47.37 2.89
N ILE A 114 -3.27 -46.16 2.40
CA ILE A 114 -2.28 -45.93 1.33
C ILE A 114 -0.88 -46.34 1.81
N GLY A 115 -0.48 -45.93 3.02
CA GLY A 115 0.80 -46.28 3.62
C GLY A 115 0.97 -47.79 3.78
N ARG A 116 -0.03 -48.48 4.37
CA ARG A 116 -0.02 -49.94 4.51
C ARG A 116 0.11 -50.67 3.18
N PHE A 117 -0.55 -50.18 2.13
CA PHE A 117 -0.42 -50.77 0.80
C PHE A 117 1.01 -50.66 0.28
N PHE A 118 1.65 -49.50 0.38
CA PHE A 118 3.06 -49.34 0.01
C PHE A 118 4.02 -50.16 0.88
N ASP A 119 3.77 -50.28 2.18
CA ASP A 119 4.56 -51.14 3.07
C ASP A 119 4.52 -52.61 2.59
N THR A 120 3.34 -53.10 2.21
CA THR A 120 3.22 -54.48 1.67
C THR A 120 3.87 -54.64 0.30
N LEU A 121 3.88 -53.59 -0.54
CA LEU A 121 4.62 -53.60 -1.80
C LEU A 121 6.13 -53.62 -1.57
N GLN A 122 6.64 -53.00 -0.50
CA GLN A 122 8.05 -53.09 -0.11
C GLN A 122 8.44 -54.51 0.29
N ASP A 123 7.54 -55.26 0.93
CA ASP A 123 7.74 -56.69 1.22
C ASP A 123 7.83 -57.51 -0.07
N VAL A 124 6.98 -57.21 -1.06
CA VAL A 124 7.04 -57.83 -2.40
C VAL A 124 8.32 -57.46 -3.14
N ALA A 125 8.77 -56.20 -3.06
CA ALA A 125 10.02 -55.77 -3.67
C ALA A 125 11.24 -56.46 -3.06
N SER A 126 11.21 -56.72 -1.75
CA SER A 126 12.28 -57.40 -1.02
C SER A 126 12.32 -58.91 -1.31
N ASN A 127 11.16 -59.54 -1.57
CA ASN A 127 11.03 -60.97 -1.89
C ASN A 127 10.07 -61.18 -3.08
N PRO A 128 10.49 -60.87 -4.32
CA PRO A 128 9.59 -60.82 -5.48
C PRO A 128 9.04 -62.18 -5.93
N ASP A 129 9.62 -63.29 -5.47
CA ASP A 129 9.17 -64.66 -5.71
C ASP A 129 8.19 -65.19 -4.64
N SER A 130 7.99 -64.45 -3.54
CA SER A 130 7.12 -64.86 -2.43
C SER A 130 5.64 -64.69 -2.74
N ILE A 131 4.92 -65.80 -2.90
CA ILE A 131 3.46 -65.81 -3.05
C ILE A 131 2.77 -65.25 -1.80
N SER A 132 3.31 -65.48 -0.60
CA SER A 132 2.74 -64.96 0.64
C SER A 132 2.78 -63.42 0.69
N ALA A 133 3.90 -62.77 0.35
CA ALA A 133 4.01 -61.31 0.33
C ALA A 133 3.05 -60.68 -0.69
N ARG A 134 2.94 -61.31 -1.87
CA ARG A 134 1.99 -60.90 -2.93
C ARG A 134 0.53 -61.08 -2.52
N THR A 135 0.22 -62.12 -1.75
CA THR A 135 -1.14 -62.36 -1.23
C THR A 135 -1.53 -61.30 -0.21
N VAL A 136 -0.62 -60.91 0.69
CA VAL A 136 -0.85 -59.83 1.65
C VAL A 136 -1.04 -58.49 0.92
N SER A 137 -0.23 -58.20 -0.09
CA SER A 137 -0.36 -56.99 -0.93
C SER A 137 -1.68 -56.96 -1.71
N LEU A 138 -2.16 -58.12 -2.18
CA LEU A 138 -3.45 -58.26 -2.86
C LEU A 138 -4.60 -57.86 -1.95
N GLU A 139 -4.59 -58.34 -0.71
CA GLU A 139 -5.61 -57.99 0.29
C GLU A 139 -5.50 -56.53 0.76
N ALA A 140 -4.28 -56.00 0.89
CA ALA A 140 -4.06 -54.58 1.18
C ALA A 140 -4.60 -53.66 0.07
N GLY A 141 -4.37 -54.01 -1.21
CA GLY A 141 -4.90 -53.28 -2.36
C GLY A 141 -6.43 -53.29 -2.42
N LYS A 142 -7.08 -54.43 -2.12
CA LYS A 142 -8.54 -54.51 -1.98
C LYS A 142 -9.05 -53.64 -0.82
N ALA A 143 -8.41 -53.72 0.34
CA ALA A 143 -8.80 -52.95 1.53
C ALA A 143 -8.70 -51.44 1.28
N MET A 144 -7.67 -50.99 0.57
CA MET A 144 -7.51 -49.59 0.19
C MET A 144 -8.59 -49.13 -0.80
N ALA A 145 -8.91 -49.92 -1.84
CA ALA A 145 -10.02 -49.59 -2.75
C ALA A 145 -11.36 -49.50 -1.99
N SER A 146 -11.61 -50.44 -1.06
CA SER A 146 -12.78 -50.39 -0.18
C SER A 146 -12.79 -49.16 0.74
N ALA A 147 -11.63 -48.68 1.18
CA ALA A 147 -11.54 -47.44 1.96
C ALA A 147 -12.01 -46.23 1.13
N PHE A 148 -11.49 -46.04 -0.09
CA PHE A 148 -11.97 -44.98 -0.99
C PHE A 148 -13.48 -45.06 -1.26
N ASN A 149 -14.02 -46.27 -1.47
CA ASN A 149 -15.46 -46.45 -1.65
C ASN A 149 -16.25 -46.06 -0.39
N SER A 150 -15.74 -46.41 0.79
CA SER A 150 -16.38 -46.10 2.08
C SER A 150 -16.44 -44.59 2.33
N TYR A 151 -15.39 -43.84 1.98
CA TYR A 151 -15.40 -42.37 2.07
C TYR A 151 -16.43 -41.76 1.11
N ASP A 152 -16.49 -42.25 -0.12
CA ASP A 152 -17.50 -41.80 -1.09
C ASP A 152 -18.94 -42.05 -0.60
N ASP A 153 -19.19 -43.21 0.00
CA ASP A 153 -20.49 -43.54 0.58
C ASP A 153 -20.82 -42.65 1.79
N GLN A 154 -19.83 -42.27 2.59
CA GLN A 154 -20.03 -41.31 3.69
C GLN A 154 -20.34 -39.89 3.17
N PHE A 155 -19.69 -39.42 2.11
CA PHE A 155 -20.05 -38.15 1.46
C PHE A 155 -21.46 -38.18 0.87
N LYS A 156 -21.86 -39.28 0.23
CA LYS A 156 -23.25 -39.47 -0.24
C LYS A 156 -24.24 -39.43 0.93
N ASN A 157 -23.90 -40.03 2.07
CA ASN A 157 -24.72 -39.99 3.27
C ASN A 157 -24.84 -38.56 3.80
N PHE A 158 -23.76 -37.78 3.86
CA PHE A 158 -23.81 -36.37 4.24
C PHE A 158 -24.70 -35.54 3.30
N LYS A 159 -24.55 -35.71 1.99
CA LYS A 159 -25.42 -35.06 0.99
C LYS A 159 -26.88 -35.46 1.14
N SER A 160 -27.18 -36.75 1.26
CA SER A 160 -28.55 -37.25 1.43
C SER A 160 -29.19 -36.76 2.73
N ASN A 161 -28.42 -36.73 3.82
CA ASN A 161 -28.88 -36.22 5.10
C ASN A 161 -29.12 -34.71 5.07
N SER A 162 -28.27 -33.95 4.36
CA SER A 162 -28.45 -32.52 4.13
C SER A 162 -29.73 -32.23 3.35
N ILE A 163 -29.98 -32.98 2.27
CA ILE A 163 -31.24 -32.91 1.49
C ILE A 163 -32.45 -33.14 2.39
N LYS A 164 -32.45 -34.23 3.19
CA LYS A 164 -33.55 -34.52 4.11
C LYS A 164 -33.75 -33.43 5.15
N GLN A 165 -32.68 -32.87 5.70
CA GLN A 165 -32.75 -31.78 6.67
C GLN A 165 -33.31 -30.50 6.04
N ILE A 166 -32.88 -30.16 4.82
CA ILE A 166 -33.44 -29.05 4.06
C ILE A 166 -34.93 -29.25 3.83
N ASP A 167 -35.38 -30.43 3.39
CA ASP A 167 -36.80 -30.71 3.19
C ASP A 167 -37.62 -30.56 4.48
N ILE A 168 -37.13 -31.07 5.61
CA ILE A 168 -37.76 -30.91 6.93
C ILE A 168 -37.83 -29.43 7.32
N LYS A 169 -36.75 -28.67 7.12
CA LYS A 169 -36.69 -27.23 7.46
C LYS A 169 -37.56 -26.38 6.54
N ILE A 170 -37.72 -26.77 5.28
CA ILE A 170 -38.68 -26.18 4.35
C ILE A 170 -40.11 -26.47 4.78
N GLU A 171 -40.42 -27.69 5.22
CA GLU A 171 -41.74 -28.03 5.76
C GLU A 171 -42.05 -27.17 7.00
N GLU A 172 -41.09 -27.01 7.90
CA GLU A 172 -41.18 -26.12 9.06
C GLU A 172 -41.41 -24.66 8.66
N ALA A 173 -40.66 -24.14 7.68
CA ALA A 173 -40.85 -22.79 7.15
C ALA A 173 -42.24 -22.59 6.52
N ASN A 174 -42.73 -23.57 5.76
CA ASN A 174 -44.06 -23.55 5.17
C ASN A 174 -45.16 -23.56 6.26
N LEU A 175 -44.95 -24.25 7.39
CA LEU A 175 -45.86 -24.20 8.54
C LEU A 175 -45.92 -22.79 9.15
N TYR A 176 -44.77 -22.15 9.39
CA TYR A 176 -44.73 -20.78 9.91
C TYR A 176 -45.36 -19.77 8.94
N ILE A 177 -45.13 -19.92 7.63
CA ILE A 177 -45.79 -19.10 6.60
C ILE A 177 -47.32 -19.25 6.66
N ASN A 178 -47.83 -20.49 6.77
CA ASN A 178 -49.27 -20.73 6.87
C ASN A 178 -49.86 -20.15 8.17
N GLN A 179 -49.16 -20.27 9.29
CA GLN A 179 -49.58 -19.66 10.56
C GLN A 179 -49.59 -18.13 10.48
N LEU A 180 -48.58 -17.52 9.84
CA LEU A 180 -48.53 -16.07 9.58
C LEU A 180 -49.70 -15.61 8.71
N VAL A 181 -50.12 -16.41 7.72
CA VAL A 181 -51.31 -16.12 6.90
C VAL A 181 -52.59 -16.10 7.75
N GLU A 182 -52.78 -17.07 8.65
CA GLU A 182 -53.93 -17.09 9.55
C GLU A 182 -53.90 -15.91 10.53
N ILE A 183 -52.73 -15.56 11.06
CA ILE A 183 -52.56 -14.36 11.90
C ILE A 183 -52.87 -13.08 11.12
N ASN A 184 -52.40 -12.95 9.89
CA ASN A 184 -52.73 -11.81 9.03
C ASN A 184 -54.24 -11.73 8.75
N LYS A 185 -54.95 -12.85 8.57
CA LYS A 185 -56.43 -12.85 8.45
C LYS A 185 -57.11 -12.35 9.72
N LEU A 186 -56.63 -12.73 10.89
CA LEU A 186 -57.17 -12.24 12.17
C LEU A 186 -56.94 -10.73 12.31
N ILE A 187 -55.75 -10.25 11.94
CA ILE A 187 -55.44 -8.81 11.92
C ILE A 187 -56.35 -8.07 10.92
N ALA A 188 -56.54 -8.62 9.72
CA ALA A 188 -57.39 -8.03 8.68
C ALA A 188 -58.88 -7.95 9.06
N THR A 189 -59.38 -8.96 9.80
CA THR A 189 -60.79 -9.03 10.25
C THR A 189 -61.08 -8.16 11.49
N SER A 190 -60.03 -7.65 12.16
CA SER A 190 -60.15 -6.80 13.36
C SER A 190 -60.69 -5.38 13.09
N GLY A 191 -60.82 -4.97 11.82
CA GLY A 191 -61.67 -3.84 11.41
C GLY A 191 -61.39 -2.48 12.06
N SER A 192 -60.13 -2.13 12.35
CA SER A 192 -59.59 -0.79 12.65
C SER A 192 -58.12 -0.96 13.09
N SER A 193 -57.39 0.13 13.35
CA SER A 193 -55.97 0.16 13.79
C SER A 193 -55.69 -0.51 15.17
N GLU A 194 -56.55 -1.41 15.63
CA GLU A 194 -56.65 -1.93 17.00
C GLU A 194 -56.73 -3.47 17.01
N ALA A 195 -55.86 -4.15 16.25
CA ALA A 195 -55.69 -5.59 16.39
C ALA A 195 -55.23 -5.92 17.83
N SER A 196 -55.74 -7.02 18.41
CA SER A 196 -55.34 -7.42 19.78
C SER A 196 -53.83 -7.57 19.88
N ASN A 197 -53.22 -6.98 20.93
CA ASN A 197 -51.78 -7.05 21.17
C ASN A 197 -51.25 -8.49 21.19
N ASP A 198 -52.05 -9.45 21.65
CA ASP A 198 -51.66 -10.87 21.68
C ASP A 198 -51.49 -11.47 20.27
N VAL A 199 -52.29 -11.01 19.29
CA VAL A 199 -52.19 -11.44 17.88
C VAL A 199 -50.95 -10.82 17.22
N LEU A 200 -50.62 -9.58 17.56
CA LEU A 200 -49.41 -8.91 17.09
C LEU A 200 -48.14 -9.54 17.70
N ASP A 201 -48.18 -9.94 18.97
CA ASP A 201 -47.09 -10.66 19.64
C ASP A 201 -46.90 -12.06 19.01
N ALA A 202 -47.99 -12.78 18.72
CA ALA A 202 -47.93 -14.05 18.00
C ALA A 202 -47.35 -13.90 16.58
N ARG A 203 -47.71 -12.84 15.85
CA ARG A 203 -47.14 -12.52 14.54
C ARG A 203 -45.62 -12.37 14.63
N ASP A 204 -45.14 -11.53 15.55
CA ASP A 204 -43.72 -11.21 15.63
C ASP A 204 -42.89 -12.40 16.14
N LYS A 205 -43.46 -13.22 17.03
CA LYS A 205 -42.87 -14.51 17.41
C LYS A 205 -42.68 -15.43 16.20
N LEU A 206 -43.72 -15.60 15.37
CA LEU A 206 -43.63 -16.41 14.15
C LEU A 206 -42.60 -15.85 13.15
N LEU A 207 -42.44 -14.52 13.08
CA LEU A 207 -41.37 -13.92 12.27
C LEU A 207 -39.99 -14.23 12.86
N ILE A 208 -39.80 -14.17 14.18
CA ILE A 208 -38.53 -14.57 14.81
C ILE A 208 -38.24 -16.06 14.54
N ASP A 209 -39.22 -16.95 14.69
CA ASP A 209 -39.03 -18.38 14.45
C ASP A 209 -38.76 -18.69 12.97
N LEU A 210 -39.42 -18.01 12.03
CA LEU A 210 -39.11 -18.11 10.61
C LEU A 210 -37.68 -17.62 10.30
N SER A 211 -37.20 -16.59 11.00
CA SER A 211 -35.89 -15.98 10.73
C SER A 211 -34.71 -16.90 11.04
N LYS A 212 -34.91 -17.87 11.96
CA LYS A 212 -33.93 -18.94 12.22
C LYS A 212 -33.70 -19.82 10.99
N LEU A 213 -34.73 -20.02 10.16
CA LEU A 213 -34.67 -20.94 9.02
C LEU A 213 -34.11 -20.27 7.75
N LEU A 214 -34.50 -19.03 7.48
CA LEU A 214 -34.13 -18.26 6.28
C LEU A 214 -34.25 -16.76 6.53
N ASN A 215 -33.48 -15.95 5.80
CA ASN A 215 -33.58 -14.49 5.87
C ASN A 215 -34.67 -13.91 4.97
N PHE A 216 -35.32 -12.84 5.46
CA PHE A 216 -36.42 -12.18 4.77
C PHE A 216 -36.59 -10.73 5.28
N THR A 217 -37.15 -9.89 4.41
CA THR A 217 -37.58 -8.52 4.72
C THR A 217 -39.06 -8.52 5.08
N VAL A 218 -39.46 -7.67 6.04
CA VAL A 218 -40.87 -7.51 6.44
C VAL A 218 -41.31 -6.05 6.31
N ASP A 219 -42.41 -5.84 5.61
CA ASP A 219 -43.15 -4.59 5.60
C ASP A 219 -44.50 -4.77 6.31
N TYR A 220 -44.99 -3.73 6.99
CA TYR A 220 -46.31 -3.75 7.63
C TYR A 220 -47.30 -2.90 6.85
N ALA A 221 -48.46 -3.46 6.50
CA ALA A 221 -49.56 -2.72 5.87
C ALA A 221 -50.24 -1.75 6.87
N GLY A 222 -51.04 -0.80 6.38
CA GLY A 222 -51.74 0.18 7.23
C GLY A 222 -52.72 -0.41 8.26
N THR A 223 -53.10 -1.67 8.09
CA THR A 223 -53.92 -2.49 9.01
C THR A 223 -53.09 -3.29 10.02
N GLY A 224 -51.76 -3.29 9.90
CA GLY A 224 -50.84 -4.09 10.73
C GLY A 224 -50.54 -5.49 10.19
N GLU A 225 -50.98 -5.86 8.99
CA GLU A 225 -50.64 -7.14 8.37
C GLU A 225 -49.17 -7.17 7.93
N ALA A 226 -48.46 -8.29 8.13
CA ALA A 226 -47.08 -8.45 7.66
C ALA A 226 -47.02 -8.89 6.19
N ILE A 227 -46.20 -8.21 5.40
CA ILE A 227 -45.81 -8.56 4.04
C ILE A 227 -44.36 -9.05 4.12
N VAL A 228 -44.13 -10.31 3.79
CA VAL A 228 -42.83 -10.97 3.97
C VAL A 228 -42.24 -11.29 2.60
N ARG A 229 -41.00 -10.86 2.36
CA ARG A 229 -40.24 -11.10 1.12
C ARG A 229 -38.93 -11.80 1.41
N LEU A 230 -38.59 -12.81 0.64
CA LEU A 230 -37.33 -13.55 0.81
C LEU A 230 -36.10 -12.64 0.57
N GLY A 231 -35.06 -12.80 1.38
CA GLY A 231 -33.80 -12.05 1.26
C GLY A 231 -33.82 -10.62 1.85
N ASP A 232 -32.64 -9.99 1.87
CA ASP A 232 -32.40 -8.69 2.55
C ASP A 232 -32.58 -7.47 1.63
N SER A 233 -32.79 -7.67 0.33
CA SER A 233 -32.82 -6.59 -0.66
C SER A 233 -34.20 -5.95 -0.85
N GLY A 234 -35.24 -6.47 -0.18
CA GLY A 234 -36.64 -6.07 -0.41
C GLY A 234 -37.19 -6.42 -1.82
N ASN A 235 -36.37 -6.95 -2.72
CA ASN A 235 -36.73 -7.30 -4.10
C ASN A 235 -36.99 -8.80 -4.32
N GLY A 236 -36.92 -9.61 -3.26
CA GLY A 236 -37.15 -11.04 -3.37
C GLY A 236 -38.62 -11.44 -3.51
N ALA A 237 -38.81 -12.72 -3.79
CA ALA A 237 -40.12 -13.35 -3.95
C ALA A 237 -40.96 -13.20 -2.68
N PHE A 238 -42.27 -13.04 -2.83
CA PHE A 238 -43.17 -12.95 -1.69
C PHE A 238 -43.28 -14.30 -1.01
N LEU A 239 -43.05 -14.35 0.30
CA LEU A 239 -43.36 -15.51 1.14
C LEU A 239 -44.77 -15.39 1.73
N VAL A 240 -45.14 -14.17 2.15
CA VAL A 240 -46.49 -13.82 2.61
C VAL A 240 -46.87 -12.48 2.01
N ASN A 241 -48.02 -12.41 1.37
CA ASN A 241 -48.61 -11.16 0.89
C ASN A 241 -50.05 -11.06 1.39
N ARG A 242 -50.23 -10.28 2.48
CA ARG A 242 -51.50 -10.16 3.21
C ARG A 242 -52.00 -11.53 3.66
N ALA A 243 -53.17 -11.96 3.18
CA ALA A 243 -53.78 -13.25 3.49
C ALA A 243 -53.41 -14.40 2.53
N LYS A 244 -52.31 -14.27 1.76
CA LYS A 244 -51.80 -15.32 0.85
C LYS A 244 -50.38 -15.69 1.23
N GLY A 245 -50.10 -16.99 1.33
CA GLY A 245 -48.77 -17.54 1.56
C GLY A 245 -48.27 -18.28 0.33
N SER A 246 -46.96 -18.23 0.11
CA SER A 246 -46.26 -18.99 -0.93
C SER A 246 -45.80 -20.34 -0.40
N ILE A 247 -45.62 -21.31 -1.28
CA ILE A 247 -45.04 -22.62 -0.92
C ILE A 247 -43.57 -22.62 -1.33
N ILE A 248 -42.69 -22.85 -0.37
CA ILE A 248 -41.27 -23.08 -0.58
C ILE A 248 -41.09 -24.56 -0.94
N SER A 249 -40.31 -24.82 -1.98
CA SER A 249 -39.87 -26.16 -2.38
C SER A 249 -38.38 -26.14 -2.70
N SER A 250 -37.72 -27.28 -2.56
CA SER A 250 -36.32 -27.47 -2.92
C SER A 250 -36.20 -28.04 -4.33
N SER A 251 -35.12 -27.66 -5.03
CA SER A 251 -34.68 -28.27 -6.28
C SER A 251 -33.20 -28.57 -6.15
N TYR A 252 -32.86 -29.83 -6.38
CA TYR A 252 -31.52 -30.38 -6.19
C TYR A 252 -30.88 -30.67 -7.54
N ASP A 253 -29.67 -30.18 -7.73
CA ASP A 253 -28.75 -30.63 -8.78
C ASP A 253 -27.53 -31.28 -8.10
N ASP A 254 -26.71 -32.02 -8.86
CA ASP A 254 -25.54 -32.72 -8.32
C ASP A 254 -24.59 -31.76 -7.56
N LYS A 255 -24.57 -30.50 -8.00
CA LYS A 255 -23.65 -29.46 -7.51
C LYS A 255 -24.27 -28.37 -6.63
N ASN A 256 -25.59 -28.22 -6.62
CA ASN A 256 -26.23 -27.08 -5.94
C ASN A 256 -27.61 -27.43 -5.39
N VAL A 257 -27.93 -26.85 -4.23
CA VAL A 257 -29.29 -26.75 -3.72
C VAL A 257 -29.88 -25.39 -4.09
N SER A 258 -31.08 -25.38 -4.66
CA SER A 258 -31.81 -24.16 -4.95
C SER A 258 -33.21 -24.22 -4.35
N LEU A 259 -33.74 -23.08 -3.90
CA LEU A 259 -35.13 -22.98 -3.47
C LEU A 259 -35.98 -22.45 -4.62
N VAL A 260 -37.18 -23.00 -4.75
CA VAL A 260 -38.21 -22.58 -5.69
C VAL A 260 -39.43 -22.14 -4.91
N ILE A 261 -39.82 -20.88 -5.10
CA ILE A 261 -40.97 -20.25 -4.44
C ILE A 261 -42.16 -20.27 -5.39
N ASN A 262 -43.27 -20.84 -4.93
CA ASN A 262 -44.53 -20.85 -5.67
C ASN A 262 -45.52 -19.85 -5.05
N GLU A 263 -45.70 -18.72 -5.73
CA GLU A 263 -46.54 -17.58 -5.26
C GLU A 263 -48.05 -17.76 -5.54
N GLY A 264 -48.48 -18.96 -5.90
CA GLY A 264 -49.86 -19.25 -6.30
C GLY A 264 -50.14 -18.89 -7.77
N GLY A 265 -51.08 -19.61 -8.39
CA GLY A 265 -51.39 -19.45 -9.83
C GLY A 265 -50.35 -20.07 -10.79
N GLY A 266 -49.39 -20.86 -10.27
CA GLY A 266 -48.44 -21.64 -11.08
C GLY A 266 -47.11 -20.92 -11.43
N LYS A 267 -46.89 -19.70 -10.91
CA LYS A 267 -45.61 -18.98 -11.09
C LYS A 267 -44.55 -19.51 -10.13
N LYS A 268 -43.45 -20.03 -10.68
CA LYS A 268 -42.27 -20.49 -9.94
C LYS A 268 -41.17 -19.44 -10.05
N ASN A 269 -40.78 -18.84 -8.94
CA ASN A 269 -39.66 -17.89 -8.86
C ASN A 269 -38.46 -18.57 -8.18
N PRO A 270 -37.23 -18.38 -8.66
CA PRO A 270 -36.04 -18.80 -7.92
C PRO A 270 -35.94 -18.01 -6.61
N GLY A 271 -35.72 -18.71 -5.50
CA GLY A 271 -35.53 -18.10 -4.19
C GLY A 271 -34.07 -17.75 -3.98
N ILE A 272 -33.76 -16.45 -3.89
CA ILE A 272 -32.42 -15.95 -3.53
C ILE A 272 -32.46 -15.56 -2.05
N PHE A 273 -31.57 -16.15 -1.26
CA PHE A 273 -31.43 -15.93 0.17
C PHE A 273 -29.96 -16.15 0.54
N SER A 274 -29.54 -15.60 1.67
CA SER A 274 -28.12 -15.45 2.04
C SER A 274 -27.83 -15.86 3.47
N SER A 275 -28.85 -16.21 4.26
CA SER A 275 -28.69 -16.55 5.68
C SER A 275 -29.82 -17.48 6.18
N GLY A 276 -29.68 -17.96 7.41
CA GLY A 276 -30.53 -18.97 8.06
C GLY A 276 -30.02 -20.42 7.92
N ILE A 277 -30.62 -21.33 8.70
CA ILE A 277 -30.24 -22.76 8.75
C ILE A 277 -30.24 -23.40 7.36
N ILE A 278 -31.23 -23.10 6.52
CA ILE A 278 -31.34 -23.71 5.19
C ILE A 278 -30.13 -23.32 4.33
N TYR A 279 -29.62 -22.10 4.47
CA TYR A 279 -28.44 -21.62 3.74
C TYR A 279 -27.16 -22.25 4.29
N GLY A 280 -27.05 -22.38 5.61
CA GLY A 280 -25.95 -23.10 6.27
C GLY A 280 -25.82 -24.54 5.78
N ILE A 281 -26.93 -25.29 5.74
CA ILE A 281 -26.95 -26.67 5.21
C ILE A 281 -26.60 -26.70 3.72
N SER A 282 -27.07 -25.73 2.93
CA SER A 282 -26.72 -25.62 1.51
C SER A 282 -25.23 -25.39 1.29
N ASN A 283 -24.60 -24.53 2.09
CA ASN A 283 -23.16 -24.29 2.04
C ASN A 283 -22.38 -25.55 2.41
N PHE A 284 -22.84 -26.28 3.43
CA PHE A 284 -22.26 -27.57 3.79
C PHE A 284 -22.39 -28.61 2.66
N TYR A 285 -23.55 -28.70 2.00
CA TYR A 285 -23.75 -29.58 0.85
C TYR A 285 -22.75 -29.31 -0.29
N ASN A 286 -22.52 -28.03 -0.61
CA ASN A 286 -21.56 -27.60 -1.63
C ASN A 286 -20.11 -27.86 -1.22
N LEU A 287 -19.78 -27.68 0.07
CA LEU A 287 -18.45 -28.01 0.60
C LEU A 287 -18.17 -29.52 0.50
N VAL A 288 -19.14 -30.36 0.87
CA VAL A 288 -19.02 -31.82 0.73
C VAL A 288 -18.82 -32.24 -0.72
N ASP A 289 -19.48 -31.58 -1.69
CA ASP A 289 -19.24 -31.81 -3.12
C ASP A 289 -17.79 -31.51 -3.52
N SER A 290 -17.26 -30.38 -3.06
CA SER A 290 -15.89 -29.94 -3.34
C SER A 290 -14.86 -30.95 -2.79
N VAL A 291 -15.03 -31.35 -1.52
CA VAL A 291 -14.16 -32.35 -0.88
C VAL A 291 -14.28 -33.73 -1.55
N SER A 292 -15.48 -34.16 -1.92
CA SER A 292 -15.68 -35.41 -2.66
C SER A 292 -14.97 -35.41 -4.02
N SER A 293 -14.93 -34.26 -4.69
CA SER A 293 -14.18 -34.06 -5.93
C SER A 293 -12.67 -34.19 -5.72
N GLU A 294 -12.12 -33.59 -4.66
CA GLU A 294 -10.69 -33.71 -4.33
C GLU A 294 -10.28 -35.17 -4.04
N ILE A 295 -11.08 -35.89 -3.25
CA ILE A 295 -10.84 -37.32 -2.99
C ILE A 295 -10.96 -38.16 -4.27
N SER A 296 -11.85 -37.78 -5.18
CA SER A 296 -11.98 -38.42 -6.49
C SER A 296 -10.76 -38.18 -7.39
N GLN A 297 -10.19 -36.97 -7.36
CA GLN A 297 -8.95 -36.66 -8.07
C GLN A 297 -7.76 -37.45 -7.50
N LEU A 298 -7.66 -37.55 -6.17
CA LEU A 298 -6.65 -38.37 -5.51
C LEU A 298 -6.74 -39.84 -5.94
N ALA A 299 -7.94 -40.42 -5.95
CA ALA A 299 -8.17 -41.80 -6.38
C ALA A 299 -7.75 -42.03 -7.84
N GLU A 300 -8.06 -41.08 -8.73
CA GLU A 300 -7.66 -41.12 -10.14
C GLU A 300 -6.15 -41.04 -10.32
N GLN A 301 -5.51 -40.04 -9.71
CA GLN A 301 -4.07 -39.86 -9.80
C GLN A 301 -3.33 -41.09 -9.26
N PHE A 302 -3.70 -41.55 -8.07
CA PHE A 302 -3.13 -42.74 -7.48
C PHE A 302 -3.29 -43.98 -8.39
N SER A 303 -4.49 -44.20 -8.92
CA SER A 303 -4.77 -45.32 -9.83
C SER A 303 -3.90 -45.24 -11.08
N ASN A 304 -3.78 -44.05 -11.68
CA ASN A 304 -2.99 -43.84 -12.90
C ASN A 304 -1.49 -44.09 -12.66
N ASP A 305 -0.92 -43.48 -11.62
CA ASP A 305 0.51 -43.57 -11.30
C ASP A 305 0.91 -45.02 -10.99
N VAL A 306 0.13 -45.73 -10.17
CA VAL A 306 0.41 -47.13 -9.83
C VAL A 306 0.22 -48.04 -11.03
N ASN A 307 -0.80 -47.80 -11.87
CA ASN A 307 -1.02 -48.57 -13.09
C ASN A 307 0.10 -48.39 -14.11
N GLU A 308 0.63 -47.18 -14.26
CA GLU A 308 1.74 -46.90 -15.17
C GLU A 308 2.99 -47.72 -14.79
N ILE A 309 3.34 -47.74 -13.50
CA ILE A 309 4.46 -48.53 -13.00
C ILE A 309 4.21 -50.03 -13.14
N GLN A 310 3.03 -50.50 -12.71
CA GLN A 310 2.66 -51.92 -12.77
C GLN A 310 2.66 -52.46 -14.22
N THR A 311 2.12 -51.72 -15.19
CA THR A 311 2.09 -52.15 -16.59
C THR A 311 3.47 -52.11 -17.27
N SER A 312 4.41 -51.36 -16.68
CA SER A 312 5.81 -51.30 -17.10
C SER A 312 6.66 -52.48 -16.61
N GLY A 313 6.18 -53.24 -15.62
CA GLY A 313 6.86 -54.43 -15.08
C GLY A 313 6.50 -55.75 -15.78
N ILE A 314 7.11 -56.83 -15.28
CA ILE A 314 6.85 -58.24 -15.63
C ILE A 314 6.33 -58.97 -14.40
N ASP A 315 5.25 -59.73 -14.58
CA ASP A 315 4.60 -60.56 -13.56
C ASP A 315 5.37 -61.87 -13.28
N LEU A 316 4.94 -62.66 -12.29
CA LEU A 316 5.64 -63.91 -11.93
C LEU A 316 5.57 -64.96 -13.05
N ASN A 317 4.63 -64.80 -13.98
CA ASN A 317 4.42 -65.67 -15.14
C ASN A 317 5.19 -65.22 -16.39
N GLY A 318 6.02 -64.17 -16.28
CA GLY A 318 6.81 -63.64 -17.40
C GLY A 318 5.99 -62.82 -18.40
N LYS A 319 4.76 -62.43 -18.07
CA LYS A 319 3.90 -61.56 -18.91
C LYS A 319 4.01 -60.11 -18.45
N SER A 320 3.65 -59.17 -19.34
CA SER A 320 3.54 -57.75 -18.96
C SER A 320 2.47 -57.56 -17.88
N GLY A 321 2.75 -56.71 -16.90
CA GLY A 321 1.78 -56.39 -15.85
C GLY A 321 0.46 -55.83 -16.40
N LYS A 322 -0.64 -56.15 -15.72
CA LYS A 322 -1.98 -55.60 -15.97
C LYS A 322 -2.24 -54.39 -15.08
N ALA A 323 -3.15 -53.50 -15.46
CA ALA A 323 -3.60 -52.40 -14.61
C ALA A 323 -4.08 -52.94 -13.25
N MET A 324 -3.55 -52.37 -12.17
CA MET A 324 -3.80 -52.77 -10.79
C MET A 324 -5.12 -52.20 -10.25
N PHE A 325 -5.45 -50.97 -10.61
CA PHE A 325 -6.64 -50.25 -10.19
C PHE A 325 -7.49 -49.80 -11.39
N SER A 326 -8.79 -49.61 -11.18
CA SER A 326 -9.69 -48.88 -12.09
C SER A 326 -10.58 -47.97 -11.28
N VAL A 327 -10.84 -46.77 -11.79
CA VAL A 327 -11.80 -45.81 -11.22
C VAL A 327 -13.00 -45.61 -12.13
N ASN A 328 -13.16 -46.43 -13.18
CA ASN A 328 -14.19 -46.23 -14.20
C ASN A 328 -15.59 -46.60 -13.70
N SER A 329 -16.55 -45.67 -13.86
CA SER A 329 -17.98 -45.87 -13.55
C SER A 329 -18.91 -45.61 -14.72
N MET A 330 -18.38 -45.50 -15.94
CA MET A 330 -19.14 -45.14 -17.14
C MET A 330 -20.18 -46.21 -17.48
N LEU A 331 -21.46 -45.86 -17.42
CA LEU A 331 -22.56 -46.76 -17.75
C LEU A 331 -23.48 -46.15 -18.84
N PRO A 332 -23.81 -46.91 -19.89
CA PRO A 332 -24.77 -46.51 -20.92
C PRO A 332 -26.22 -46.68 -20.43
N GLN A 333 -27.01 -45.62 -20.52
CA GLN A 333 -28.45 -45.60 -20.24
C GLN A 333 -29.23 -45.27 -21.52
N ALA A 334 -30.16 -46.15 -21.91
CA ALA A 334 -31.06 -45.89 -23.04
C ALA A 334 -31.93 -44.66 -22.78
N ASN A 335 -32.13 -43.82 -23.79
CA ASN A 335 -33.09 -42.71 -23.68
C ASN A 335 -34.51 -43.26 -23.57
N PHE A 336 -35.33 -42.66 -22.70
CA PHE A 336 -36.74 -43.04 -22.53
C PHE A 336 -37.58 -42.84 -23.81
N SER A 337 -37.09 -42.03 -24.76
CA SER A 337 -37.72 -41.76 -26.05
C SER A 337 -37.41 -42.79 -27.15
N ASN A 338 -36.60 -43.83 -26.85
CA ASN A 338 -36.24 -44.83 -27.84
C ASN A 338 -37.43 -45.69 -28.26
N LYS A 339 -37.49 -46.00 -29.55
CA LYS A 339 -38.51 -46.85 -30.17
C LYS A 339 -38.11 -48.32 -30.16
N SER A 340 -36.82 -48.64 -30.01
CA SER A 340 -36.29 -50.00 -29.91
C SER A 340 -35.80 -50.34 -28.49
N GLN A 341 -35.80 -51.64 -28.15
CA GLN A 341 -35.19 -52.15 -26.93
C GLN A 341 -33.70 -52.42 -27.18
N LEU A 342 -32.86 -51.47 -26.81
CA LEU A 342 -31.40 -51.60 -26.86
C LEU A 342 -30.87 -52.03 -25.50
N LYS A 343 -30.04 -53.07 -25.48
CA LYS A 343 -29.20 -53.43 -24.33
C LYS A 343 -27.76 -53.07 -24.63
N PHE A 344 -27.01 -52.72 -23.61
CA PHE A 344 -25.63 -52.28 -23.75
C PHE A 344 -24.74 -53.12 -22.85
N ASN A 345 -23.62 -53.58 -23.39
CA ASN A 345 -22.57 -54.27 -22.66
C ASN A 345 -21.28 -53.45 -22.76
N VAL A 346 -20.68 -53.11 -21.61
CA VAL A 346 -19.43 -52.33 -21.57
C VAL A 346 -18.27 -53.30 -21.40
N ILE A 347 -17.33 -53.24 -22.33
CA ILE A 347 -16.08 -54.00 -22.30
C ILE A 347 -14.97 -52.99 -21.97
N GLU A 348 -14.44 -53.08 -20.76
CA GLU A 348 -13.34 -52.24 -20.31
C GLU A 348 -12.03 -52.70 -20.95
N GLY A 349 -11.27 -51.77 -21.53
CA GLY A 349 -9.98 -52.03 -22.18
C GLY A 349 -8.82 -51.58 -21.30
N ASP A 350 -8.46 -50.30 -21.41
CA ASP A 350 -7.38 -49.67 -20.63
C ASP A 350 -7.98 -48.62 -19.69
N PRO A 351 -8.14 -48.94 -18.39
CA PRO A 351 -8.77 -48.04 -17.43
C PRO A 351 -8.08 -46.68 -17.29
N SER A 352 -6.76 -46.62 -17.49
CA SER A 352 -5.96 -45.40 -17.33
C SER A 352 -6.24 -44.32 -18.38
N LYS A 353 -6.91 -44.70 -19.48
CA LYS A 353 -7.23 -43.81 -20.61
C LYS A 353 -8.69 -43.33 -20.62
N ILE A 354 -9.49 -43.78 -19.65
CA ILE A 354 -10.92 -43.50 -19.59
C ILE A 354 -11.14 -42.16 -18.91
N VAL A 355 -11.65 -41.19 -19.67
CA VAL A 355 -12.12 -39.91 -19.13
C VAL A 355 -13.60 -40.05 -18.80
N GLN A 356 -13.98 -39.80 -17.55
CA GLN A 356 -15.38 -39.80 -17.14
C GLN A 356 -16.04 -38.48 -17.56
N GLU A 357 -16.92 -38.55 -18.55
CA GLU A 357 -17.67 -37.41 -19.08
C GLU A 357 -19.08 -37.84 -19.51
N LYS A 358 -19.96 -36.87 -19.78
CA LYS A 358 -21.28 -37.16 -20.33
C LYS A 358 -21.20 -37.26 -21.85
N ILE A 359 -21.43 -38.45 -22.38
CA ILE A 359 -21.43 -38.74 -23.83
C ILE A 359 -22.87 -38.98 -24.29
N LEU A 360 -23.28 -38.26 -25.34
CA LEU A 360 -24.59 -38.45 -25.97
C LEU A 360 -24.42 -39.19 -27.29
N VAL A 361 -25.15 -40.28 -27.48
CA VAL A 361 -25.04 -41.11 -28.69
C VAL A 361 -26.42 -41.26 -29.32
N ASN A 362 -26.59 -40.83 -30.57
CA ASN A 362 -27.85 -40.93 -31.32
C ASN A 362 -27.67 -41.70 -32.63
N TYR A 363 -28.65 -42.51 -33.01
CA TYR A 363 -28.64 -43.26 -34.26
C TYR A 363 -29.34 -42.51 -35.39
N SER A 364 -28.64 -42.32 -36.49
CA SER A 364 -29.17 -41.74 -37.72
C SER A 364 -29.29 -42.83 -38.79
N LYS A 365 -30.53 -43.20 -39.13
CA LYS A 365 -30.83 -44.25 -40.13
C LYS A 365 -30.45 -43.83 -41.54
N ILE A 366 -30.54 -42.54 -41.88
CA ILE A 366 -30.20 -42.00 -43.21
C ILE A 366 -28.70 -42.20 -43.50
N ASN A 367 -27.87 -42.03 -42.47
CA ASN A 367 -26.40 -42.11 -42.59
C ASN A 367 -25.83 -43.48 -42.13
N ASN A 368 -26.70 -44.38 -41.66
CA ASN A 368 -26.36 -45.69 -41.10
C ASN A 368 -25.21 -45.63 -40.07
N ASN A 369 -25.25 -44.64 -39.17
CA ASN A 369 -24.20 -44.41 -38.18
C ASN A 369 -24.76 -43.94 -36.83
N TRP A 370 -23.92 -44.07 -35.81
CA TRP A 370 -24.09 -43.47 -34.50
C TRP A 370 -23.34 -42.15 -34.46
N GLU A 371 -24.05 -41.07 -34.13
CA GLU A 371 -23.51 -39.75 -33.87
C GLU A 371 -23.20 -39.65 -32.39
N ILE A 372 -21.91 -39.55 -32.07
CA ILE A 372 -21.37 -39.47 -30.71
C ILE A 372 -21.01 -38.01 -30.44
N ARG A 373 -21.48 -37.47 -29.33
CA ARG A 373 -21.19 -36.11 -28.89
C ARG A 373 -20.52 -36.17 -27.53
N ASP A 374 -19.25 -35.78 -27.48
CA ASP A 374 -18.39 -35.74 -26.30
C ASP A 374 -17.66 -34.38 -26.19
N SER A 375 -16.75 -34.22 -25.23
CA SER A 375 -15.93 -33.01 -25.04
C SER A 375 -14.98 -32.69 -26.20
N LYS A 376 -14.70 -33.66 -27.09
CA LYS A 376 -13.83 -33.49 -28.27
C LYS A 376 -14.63 -33.13 -29.53
N GLY A 377 -15.96 -33.17 -29.47
CA GLY A 377 -16.86 -32.73 -30.53
C GLY A 377 -17.79 -33.85 -31.02
N LEU A 378 -18.10 -33.84 -32.31
CA LEU A 378 -19.01 -34.80 -32.94
C LEU A 378 -18.22 -35.89 -33.68
N ALA A 379 -18.31 -37.14 -33.23
CA ALA A 379 -17.73 -38.32 -33.88
C ALA A 379 -18.84 -39.21 -34.49
N LYS A 380 -18.45 -40.05 -35.46
CA LYS A 380 -19.36 -40.99 -36.15
C LYS A 380 -18.83 -42.42 -36.05
N ALA A 381 -19.65 -43.35 -35.59
CA ALA A 381 -19.31 -44.78 -35.49
C ALA A 381 -20.30 -45.65 -36.27
N ILE A 382 -19.82 -46.75 -36.85
CA ILE A 382 -20.63 -47.68 -37.66
C ILE A 382 -20.54 -49.07 -37.01
N GLY A 383 -21.68 -49.76 -36.90
CA GLY A 383 -21.78 -51.13 -36.38
C GLY A 383 -22.41 -51.22 -34.98
N SER A 384 -22.43 -52.44 -34.43
CA SER A 384 -22.97 -52.75 -33.10
C SER A 384 -21.95 -52.61 -31.97
N LYS A 385 -20.70 -52.28 -32.27
CA LYS A 385 -19.64 -52.05 -31.28
C LYS A 385 -19.05 -50.67 -31.49
N ILE A 386 -19.14 -49.83 -30.47
CA ILE A 386 -18.60 -48.47 -30.48
C ILE A 386 -17.35 -48.46 -29.61
N ASN A 387 -16.22 -48.09 -30.21
CA ASN A 387 -14.94 -47.99 -29.51
C ASN A 387 -14.79 -46.57 -28.98
N PHE A 388 -14.56 -46.46 -27.67
CA PHE A 388 -14.16 -45.23 -26.99
C PHE A 388 -12.70 -45.34 -26.56
N ASN A 389 -12.14 -44.25 -26.06
CA ASN A 389 -10.77 -44.28 -25.54
C ASN A 389 -10.76 -45.05 -24.21
N GLY A 390 -10.13 -46.23 -24.20
CA GLY A 390 -10.00 -47.08 -23.01
C GLY A 390 -11.16 -48.05 -22.74
N PHE A 391 -12.32 -47.94 -23.41
CA PHE A 391 -13.44 -48.89 -23.27
C PHE A 391 -14.26 -49.02 -24.56
N GLN A 392 -15.04 -50.10 -24.68
CA GLN A 392 -15.91 -50.40 -25.82
C GLN A 392 -17.34 -50.65 -25.33
N VAL A 393 -18.34 -50.11 -26.06
CA VAL A 393 -19.76 -50.39 -25.79
C VAL A 393 -20.32 -51.25 -26.92
N GLU A 394 -20.78 -52.44 -26.57
CA GLU A 394 -21.51 -53.34 -27.45
C GLU A 394 -23.02 -53.12 -27.30
N ILE A 395 -23.66 -52.84 -28.43
CA ILE A 395 -25.09 -52.56 -28.56
C ILE A 395 -25.78 -53.82 -29.04
N VAL A 396 -26.69 -54.34 -28.22
CA VAL A 396 -27.48 -55.54 -28.49
C VAL A 396 -28.92 -55.10 -28.78
N GLY A 397 -29.33 -55.19 -30.05
CA GLY A 397 -30.65 -54.78 -30.53
C GLY A 397 -30.58 -54.26 -31.97
N GLN A 398 -31.73 -53.97 -32.58
CA GLN A 398 -31.82 -53.35 -33.90
C GLN A 398 -32.23 -51.87 -33.74
N PRO A 399 -31.32 -50.90 -33.92
CA PRO A 399 -31.61 -49.48 -33.69
C PRO A 399 -32.54 -48.91 -34.75
N GLN A 400 -33.49 -48.06 -34.34
CA GLN A 400 -34.36 -47.27 -35.20
C GLN A 400 -33.93 -45.80 -35.24
N ASP A 401 -34.38 -45.08 -36.26
CA ASP A 401 -34.03 -43.67 -36.45
C ASP A 401 -34.46 -42.81 -35.26
N GLY A 402 -33.50 -42.06 -34.70
CA GLY A 402 -33.70 -41.24 -33.51
C GLY A 402 -33.53 -41.97 -32.17
N ASP A 403 -33.21 -43.28 -32.18
CA ASP A 403 -32.83 -43.98 -30.94
C ASP A 403 -31.47 -43.47 -30.45
N GLY A 404 -31.34 -43.24 -29.15
CA GLY A 404 -30.09 -42.79 -28.54
C GLY A 404 -29.90 -43.29 -27.12
N PHE A 405 -28.68 -43.15 -26.62
CA PHE A 405 -28.34 -43.47 -25.25
C PHE A 405 -27.31 -42.47 -24.73
N GLN A 406 -27.34 -42.26 -23.43
CA GLN A 406 -26.38 -41.43 -22.72
C GLN A 406 -25.40 -42.34 -21.99
N ILE A 407 -24.11 -42.09 -22.13
CA ILE A 407 -23.10 -42.67 -21.26
C ILE A 407 -22.71 -41.59 -20.24
N SER A 408 -22.85 -41.90 -18.96
CA SER A 408 -22.44 -41.00 -17.89
C SER A 408 -21.88 -41.81 -16.72
N PRO A 409 -21.02 -41.20 -15.89
CA PRO A 409 -20.54 -41.85 -14.68
C PRO A 409 -21.70 -42.12 -13.71
N SER A 410 -21.72 -43.31 -13.13
CA SER A 410 -22.72 -43.74 -12.15
C SER A 410 -22.26 -43.55 -10.70
N LEU A 411 -20.94 -43.44 -10.50
CA LEU A 411 -20.27 -43.24 -9.22
C LEU A 411 -19.17 -42.19 -9.41
N THR A 412 -18.75 -41.55 -8.33
CA THR A 412 -17.54 -40.73 -8.34
C THR A 412 -16.31 -41.61 -8.59
N LYS A 413 -15.16 -41.00 -8.93
CA LYS A 413 -13.93 -41.77 -9.20
C LYS A 413 -13.46 -42.55 -7.96
N ALA A 414 -13.61 -41.96 -6.78
CA ALA A 414 -13.32 -42.63 -5.51
C ALA A 414 -14.32 -43.78 -5.20
N GLY A 415 -15.61 -43.56 -5.43
CA GLY A 415 -16.65 -44.58 -5.26
C GLY A 415 -16.54 -45.75 -6.25
N ALA A 416 -15.94 -45.50 -7.40
CA ALA A 416 -15.73 -46.49 -8.45
C ALA A 416 -14.38 -47.21 -8.34
N MET A 417 -13.53 -46.83 -7.36
CA MET A 417 -12.20 -47.40 -7.22
C MET A 417 -12.29 -48.91 -6.97
N LYS A 418 -11.62 -49.68 -7.81
CA LYS A 418 -11.63 -51.14 -7.82
C LYS A 418 -10.23 -51.67 -8.00
N PHE A 419 -9.89 -52.71 -7.23
CA PHE A 419 -8.68 -53.49 -7.40
C PHE A 419 -8.88 -54.60 -8.45
N ASN A 420 -8.06 -54.63 -9.49
CA ASN A 420 -8.25 -55.46 -10.69
C ASN A 420 -7.48 -56.80 -10.66
N LEU A 421 -6.36 -56.89 -9.95
CA LEU A 421 -5.55 -58.12 -9.92
C LEU A 421 -6.31 -59.22 -9.16
N GLN A 422 -6.36 -60.43 -9.74
CA GLN A 422 -7.11 -61.56 -9.16
C GLN A 422 -6.18 -62.59 -8.51
N ASN A 423 -4.96 -62.75 -9.03
CA ASN A 423 -3.99 -63.73 -8.54
C ASN A 423 -2.76 -63.02 -7.96
N PRO A 424 -2.11 -63.57 -6.91
CA PRO A 424 -0.86 -63.04 -6.37
C PRO A 424 0.27 -62.96 -7.41
N GLU A 425 0.24 -63.83 -8.42
CA GLU A 425 1.22 -63.88 -9.50
C GLU A 425 1.17 -62.66 -10.43
N ASP A 426 0.04 -61.95 -10.48
CA ASP A 426 -0.19 -60.81 -11.40
C ASP A 426 0.61 -59.54 -11.02
N PHE A 427 1.22 -59.47 -9.81
CA PHE A 427 2.07 -58.33 -9.43
C PHE A 427 3.35 -58.27 -10.27
N ALA A 428 3.61 -57.12 -10.88
CA ALA A 428 4.67 -56.97 -11.87
C ALA A 428 5.97 -56.44 -11.24
N ALA A 429 6.55 -57.22 -10.32
CA ALA A 429 7.68 -56.79 -9.50
C ALA A 429 9.04 -56.81 -10.25
N ALA A 430 9.14 -57.46 -11.41
CA ALA A 430 10.37 -57.52 -12.18
C ALA A 430 10.42 -56.43 -13.27
N SER A 431 11.60 -55.85 -13.50
CA SER A 431 11.81 -54.91 -14.61
C SER A 431 11.81 -55.64 -15.97
N LYS A 432 11.29 -54.99 -17.02
CA LYS A 432 11.41 -55.47 -18.42
C LYS A 432 12.84 -55.44 -18.94
N ASN A 433 13.68 -54.57 -18.38
CA ASN A 433 15.05 -54.35 -18.81
C ASN A 433 16.02 -54.82 -17.74
N LEU A 434 16.95 -55.70 -18.11
CA LEU A 434 18.08 -56.10 -17.29
C LEU A 434 19.35 -55.46 -17.86
N VAL A 435 19.95 -54.54 -17.11
CA VAL A 435 21.28 -54.00 -17.44
C VAL A 435 22.28 -54.65 -16.50
N SER A 436 23.24 -55.35 -17.07
CA SER A 436 24.31 -56.00 -16.33
C SER A 436 25.66 -55.61 -16.90
N LYS A 437 26.67 -55.51 -16.03
CA LYS A 437 28.05 -55.34 -16.47
C LYS A 437 28.50 -56.60 -17.21
N SER A 438 29.17 -56.42 -18.36
CA SER A 438 29.84 -57.54 -19.03
C SER A 438 30.98 -58.08 -18.16
N ALA A 439 31.14 -59.39 -18.11
CA ALA A 439 32.22 -60.06 -17.38
C ALA A 439 33.62 -59.68 -17.88
N SER A 440 33.71 -59.12 -19.10
CA SER A 440 34.97 -58.64 -19.70
C SER A 440 35.34 -57.20 -19.34
N ASN A 441 34.51 -56.49 -18.56
CA ASN A 441 34.78 -55.09 -18.21
C ASN A 441 35.87 -54.97 -17.13
N VAL A 442 36.91 -54.18 -17.40
CA VAL A 442 38.08 -53.97 -16.52
C VAL A 442 38.06 -52.64 -15.75
N GLY A 443 37.03 -51.78 -15.96
CA GLY A 443 36.85 -50.52 -15.25
C GLY A 443 35.75 -50.53 -14.18
N ASN A 444 35.77 -49.58 -13.24
CA ASN A 444 34.81 -49.44 -12.13
C ASN A 444 33.55 -48.63 -12.52
N VAL A 445 32.91 -48.94 -13.64
CA VAL A 445 31.67 -48.24 -14.04
C VAL A 445 30.46 -48.93 -13.40
N GLU A 446 29.72 -48.19 -12.57
CA GLU A 446 28.40 -48.61 -12.09
C GLU A 446 27.32 -48.20 -13.11
N LEU A 447 26.49 -49.18 -13.52
CA LEU A 447 25.36 -48.96 -14.41
C LEU A 447 24.08 -49.11 -13.59
N ASN A 448 23.38 -47.99 -13.37
CA ASN A 448 22.11 -47.96 -12.66
C ASN A 448 20.98 -47.67 -13.65
N ILE A 449 19.93 -48.49 -13.61
CA ILE A 449 18.66 -48.19 -14.29
C ILE A 449 17.89 -47.23 -13.36
N ILE A 450 17.78 -45.97 -13.78
CA ILE A 450 16.94 -44.98 -13.10
C ILE A 450 15.55 -45.11 -13.74
N GLY A 451 14.53 -45.44 -12.93
CA GLY A 451 13.14 -45.53 -13.41
C GLY A 451 12.63 -44.18 -13.93
N THR A 452 11.53 -44.19 -14.70
CA THR A 452 10.79 -42.97 -15.03
C THR A 452 10.24 -42.38 -13.74
N THR A 453 10.95 -41.40 -13.17
CA THR A 453 10.33 -40.50 -12.20
C THR A 453 9.43 -39.58 -13.02
N THR A 454 8.12 -39.67 -12.83
CA THR A 454 7.27 -38.52 -13.07
C THR A 454 7.84 -37.41 -12.21
N GLN A 455 8.28 -36.35 -12.85
CA GLN A 455 8.70 -35.14 -12.16
C GLN A 455 7.44 -34.70 -11.42
N ALA A 456 7.45 -34.74 -10.08
CA ALA A 456 6.34 -34.20 -9.29
C ALA A 456 6.02 -32.84 -9.89
N ASP A 457 4.78 -32.64 -10.36
CA ASP A 457 4.30 -31.31 -10.67
C ASP A 457 4.41 -30.54 -9.36
N ILE A 458 5.49 -29.77 -9.26
CA ILE A 458 5.66 -28.80 -8.21
C ILE A 458 4.52 -27.84 -8.48
N ASP A 459 3.61 -27.73 -7.51
CA ASP A 459 2.52 -26.77 -7.55
C ASP A 459 3.16 -25.38 -7.57
N TYR A 460 3.47 -24.90 -8.77
CA TYR A 460 4.14 -23.63 -8.96
C TYR A 460 3.16 -22.56 -8.50
N PRO A 461 3.64 -21.52 -7.79
CA PRO A 461 2.82 -20.33 -7.59
C PRO A 461 2.30 -19.88 -8.96
N SER A 462 0.98 -19.70 -9.06
CA SER A 462 0.28 -19.25 -10.26
C SER A 462 1.01 -18.08 -10.91
N THR A 463 0.92 -17.97 -12.23
CA THR A 463 1.62 -16.91 -12.96
C THR A 463 1.07 -15.54 -12.57
N ILE A 464 1.88 -14.49 -12.76
CA ILE A 464 1.52 -13.14 -12.30
C ILE A 464 0.21 -12.62 -12.89
N ASP A 465 -0.09 -13.04 -14.13
CA ASP A 465 -1.32 -12.69 -14.84
C ASP A 465 -2.57 -13.43 -14.29
N GLU A 466 -2.38 -14.55 -13.58
CA GLU A 466 -3.46 -15.31 -12.94
C GLU A 466 -3.80 -14.77 -11.54
N VAL A 467 -2.79 -14.25 -10.82
CA VAL A 467 -2.93 -13.79 -9.43
C VAL A 467 -3.33 -12.31 -9.34
N PHE A 468 -2.75 -11.50 -10.22
CA PHE A 468 -3.00 -10.06 -10.23
C PHE A 468 -3.89 -9.68 -11.41
N SER A 469 -4.86 -8.82 -11.14
CA SER A 469 -5.56 -8.12 -12.21
C SER A 469 -4.59 -7.13 -12.86
N SER A 470 -4.48 -7.13 -14.20
CA SER A 470 -3.62 -6.21 -14.96
C SER A 470 -4.23 -4.80 -15.03
N SER A 471 -4.52 -4.20 -13.87
CA SER A 471 -5.27 -2.96 -13.74
C SER A 471 -4.50 -1.93 -12.91
N GLY A 472 -4.39 -0.70 -13.40
CA GLY A 472 -3.87 0.45 -12.64
C GLY A 472 -4.82 0.94 -11.53
N ASN A 473 -6.06 0.44 -11.50
CA ASN A 473 -7.06 0.86 -10.53
C ASN A 473 -6.91 0.09 -9.21
N PRO A 474 -6.69 0.78 -8.07
CA PRO A 474 -6.49 0.16 -6.76
C PRO A 474 -7.73 -0.60 -6.23
N LEU A 475 -8.93 -0.33 -6.75
CA LEU A 475 -10.15 -1.09 -6.39
C LEU A 475 -10.12 -2.55 -6.87
N VAL A 476 -9.20 -2.87 -7.79
CA VAL A 476 -8.98 -4.22 -8.35
C VAL A 476 -7.74 -4.90 -7.75
N ALA A 477 -7.12 -4.29 -6.73
CA ALA A 477 -6.00 -4.90 -6.02
C ALA A 477 -6.38 -6.23 -5.35
N THR A 478 -5.44 -7.17 -5.37
CA THR A 478 -5.60 -8.49 -4.72
C THR A 478 -5.16 -8.40 -3.25
N THR A 479 -6.01 -8.83 -2.33
CA THR A 479 -5.67 -8.94 -0.90
C THR A 479 -5.27 -10.37 -0.56
N PHE A 480 -4.12 -10.56 0.09
CA PHE A 480 -3.64 -11.86 0.54
C PHE A 480 -4.00 -12.11 2.01
N LEU A 481 -4.43 -13.34 2.32
CA LEU A 481 -4.79 -13.74 3.69
C LEU A 481 -3.58 -14.12 4.55
N LYS A 482 -2.45 -14.47 3.91
CA LYS A 482 -1.21 -14.88 4.57
C LYS A 482 -0.01 -14.50 3.70
N ASP A 483 1.13 -14.33 4.34
CA ASP A 483 2.42 -14.13 3.67
C ASP A 483 2.89 -15.43 3.01
N GLY A 484 3.68 -15.32 1.94
CA GLY A 484 4.27 -16.49 1.27
C GLY A 484 4.66 -16.23 -0.19
N PRO A 485 5.10 -17.28 -0.92
CA PRO A 485 5.31 -17.20 -2.36
C PRO A 485 3.95 -17.05 -3.05
N VAL A 486 3.73 -15.89 -3.66
CA VAL A 486 2.43 -15.53 -4.24
C VAL A 486 2.34 -15.90 -5.71
N THR A 487 3.40 -15.65 -6.48
CA THR A 487 3.35 -15.77 -7.93
C THR A 487 4.73 -15.93 -8.58
N THR A 488 4.76 -16.34 -9.84
CA THR A 488 5.96 -16.38 -10.68
C THR A 488 5.89 -15.39 -11.85
N ILE A 489 7.01 -14.73 -12.14
CA ILE A 489 7.16 -13.84 -13.31
C ILE A 489 7.65 -14.68 -14.50
N PRO A 490 6.89 -14.78 -15.61
CA PRO A 490 7.30 -15.51 -16.80
C PRO A 490 8.57 -14.94 -17.45
N SER A 491 9.38 -15.79 -18.08
CA SER A 491 10.58 -15.35 -18.81
C SER A 491 10.28 -14.50 -20.05
N THR A 492 9.03 -14.48 -20.50
CA THR A 492 8.54 -13.65 -21.61
C THR A 492 8.24 -12.20 -21.21
N THR A 493 8.16 -11.91 -19.91
CA THR A 493 7.83 -10.57 -19.39
C THR A 493 8.98 -9.60 -19.63
N LYS A 494 8.72 -8.54 -20.42
CA LYS A 494 9.73 -7.50 -20.71
C LYS A 494 9.81 -6.40 -19.64
N SER A 495 8.67 -6.09 -19.02
CA SER A 495 8.54 -5.05 -18.01
C SER A 495 7.36 -5.38 -17.12
N ILE A 496 7.48 -5.06 -15.84
CA ILE A 496 6.40 -5.22 -14.87
C ILE A 496 6.49 -4.11 -13.83
N ASN A 497 5.33 -3.57 -13.45
CA ASN A 497 5.19 -2.60 -12.37
C ASN A 497 4.31 -3.23 -11.30
N LEU A 498 4.81 -3.27 -10.07
CA LEU A 498 4.08 -3.81 -8.92
C LEU A 498 3.93 -2.73 -7.87
N SER A 499 2.70 -2.53 -7.42
CA SER A 499 2.36 -1.57 -6.37
C SER A 499 1.73 -2.32 -5.21
N SER A 500 2.14 -1.98 -3.99
CA SER A 500 1.50 -2.48 -2.77
C SER A 500 0.94 -1.30 -2.00
N LEU A 501 -0.31 -1.45 -1.55
CA LEU A 501 -1.07 -0.41 -0.88
C LEU A 501 -1.45 -0.89 0.52
N GLY A 502 -1.42 0.02 1.49
CA GLY A 502 -2.06 -0.20 2.77
C GLY A 502 -3.57 -0.25 2.59
N ASN A 503 -4.26 -1.09 3.35
CA ASN A 503 -5.71 -1.02 3.45
C ASN A 503 -6.14 0.31 4.09
N GLN A 504 -7.41 0.68 3.93
CA GLN A 504 -7.92 1.92 4.52
C GLN A 504 -9.11 1.62 5.41
N SER A 505 -9.23 2.37 6.51
CA SER A 505 -10.44 2.34 7.32
C SER A 505 -11.60 2.81 6.44
N SER A 506 -12.71 2.06 6.46
CA SER A 506 -13.88 2.38 5.65
C SER A 506 -15.17 2.10 6.40
N ALA A 507 -16.19 2.90 6.10
CA ALA A 507 -17.54 2.81 6.64
C ALA A 507 -18.55 2.73 5.49
N THR A 508 -19.27 1.63 5.40
CA THR A 508 -20.29 1.41 4.37
C THR A 508 -21.68 1.43 4.98
N PHE A 509 -22.47 2.42 4.59
CA PHE A 509 -23.90 2.50 4.89
C PHE A 509 -24.72 1.84 3.79
N THR A 510 -25.77 1.15 4.19
CA THR A 510 -26.85 0.70 3.31
C THR A 510 -28.04 1.63 3.51
N ILE A 511 -28.22 2.59 2.59
CA ILE A 511 -29.27 3.61 2.65
C ILE A 511 -29.81 3.85 1.23
N SER A 512 -31.12 3.85 1.04
CA SER A 512 -31.72 4.06 -0.28
C SER A 512 -31.85 5.55 -0.64
N ASP A 513 -31.95 5.87 -1.93
CA ASP A 513 -32.25 7.23 -2.39
C ASP A 513 -33.60 7.76 -1.85
N ALA A 514 -34.55 6.86 -1.54
CA ALA A 514 -35.82 7.26 -0.94
C ALA A 514 -35.67 7.66 0.53
N ASP A 515 -34.70 7.07 1.23
CA ASP A 515 -34.45 7.31 2.65
C ASP A 515 -33.60 8.55 2.85
N ILE A 516 -32.60 8.83 2.00
CA ILE A 516 -31.73 10.00 2.14
C ILE A 516 -32.46 11.35 1.92
N LYS A 517 -33.63 11.33 1.24
CA LYS A 517 -34.47 12.52 1.01
C LYS A 517 -34.94 13.26 2.26
N GLY A 518 -34.90 12.63 3.43
CA GLY A 518 -35.22 13.27 4.70
C GLY A 518 -33.99 13.52 5.58
N PHE A 519 -32.82 13.71 4.96
CA PHE A 519 -31.55 13.92 5.66
C PHE A 519 -31.70 15.00 6.74
N SER A 520 -31.25 14.66 7.95
CA SER A 520 -31.29 15.55 9.11
C SER A 520 -29.89 15.83 9.63
N SER A 521 -29.08 14.79 9.85
CA SER A 521 -27.69 14.96 10.25
C SER A 521 -26.82 13.78 9.86
N PHE A 522 -25.53 14.01 9.76
CA PHE A 522 -24.49 13.01 9.62
C PHE A 522 -23.40 13.32 10.64
N SER A 523 -22.95 12.31 11.38
CA SER A 523 -21.76 12.42 12.23
C SER A 523 -20.78 11.30 11.88
N ILE A 524 -19.49 11.62 11.88
CA ILE A 524 -18.39 10.65 11.78
C ILE A 524 -17.31 11.03 12.78
N LYS A 525 -16.89 10.04 13.57
CA LYS A 525 -15.83 10.16 14.57
C LYS A 525 -14.62 9.35 14.13
N LEU A 526 -13.46 9.99 14.16
CA LEU A 526 -12.17 9.46 13.73
C LEU A 526 -11.20 9.42 14.91
N THR A 527 -10.32 8.40 14.96
CA THR A 527 -9.30 8.27 16.02
C THR A 527 -8.00 7.63 15.50
N ASP A 528 -6.86 7.98 16.11
CA ASP A 528 -5.58 7.25 15.99
C ASP A 528 -5.17 6.57 17.32
N GLY A 529 -6.08 6.55 18.30
CA GLY A 529 -5.85 6.10 19.68
C GLY A 529 -5.34 7.18 20.64
N SER A 530 -4.85 8.33 20.14
CA SER A 530 -4.35 9.46 20.93
C SER A 530 -5.13 10.76 20.66
N ASN A 531 -5.57 10.98 19.43
CA ASN A 531 -6.34 12.12 18.96
C ASN A 531 -7.72 11.67 18.48
N ASN A 532 -8.75 12.47 18.74
CA ASN A 532 -10.12 12.22 18.28
C ASN A 532 -10.63 13.43 17.51
N GLU A 533 -11.11 13.20 16.31
CA GLU A 533 -11.73 14.22 15.45
C GLU A 533 -13.17 13.82 15.17
N GLU A 534 -14.10 14.78 15.17
CA GLU A 534 -15.51 14.52 14.85
C GLU A 534 -16.03 15.56 13.87
N ILE A 535 -16.66 15.08 12.80
CA ILE A 535 -17.38 15.92 11.85
C ILE A 535 -18.85 15.67 12.07
N THR A 536 -19.61 16.74 12.31
CA THR A 536 -21.08 16.70 12.28
C THR A 536 -21.59 17.67 11.23
N ILE A 537 -22.38 17.15 10.29
CA ILE A 537 -23.10 17.91 9.28
C ILE A 537 -24.59 17.83 9.63
N SER A 538 -25.27 18.97 9.66
CA SER A 538 -26.71 19.04 9.94
C SER A 538 -27.44 19.76 8.81
N SER A 539 -28.73 19.48 8.65
CA SER A 539 -29.56 20.21 7.70
C SER A 539 -29.71 21.66 8.16
N ALA A 540 -29.36 22.61 7.28
CA ALA A 540 -29.45 24.03 7.58
C ALA A 540 -30.92 24.49 7.60
N ALA A 541 -31.28 25.41 8.50
CA ALA A 541 -32.64 25.95 8.59
C ALA A 541 -33.03 26.82 7.36
N THR A 542 -32.06 27.23 6.56
CA THR A 542 -32.22 28.09 5.38
C THR A 542 -31.65 27.43 4.12
N ASP A 543 -31.95 26.15 3.91
CA ASP A 543 -31.66 25.46 2.64
C ASP A 543 -32.36 26.20 1.48
N PRO A 544 -31.62 26.78 0.52
CA PRO A 544 -32.19 27.47 -0.63
C PRO A 544 -32.65 26.52 -1.76
N GLY A 545 -32.44 25.20 -1.63
CA GLY A 545 -32.76 24.17 -2.62
C GLY A 545 -33.74 23.10 -2.12
N ASP A 546 -33.88 22.01 -2.89
CA ASP A 546 -34.79 20.88 -2.60
C ASP A 546 -34.17 19.80 -1.67
N GLY A 547 -33.10 20.12 -0.94
CA GLY A 547 -32.33 19.16 -0.13
C GLY A 547 -31.60 18.08 -0.94
N ILE A 548 -31.03 17.10 -0.23
CA ILE A 548 -30.33 15.93 -0.81
C ILE A 548 -31.36 14.96 -1.39
N ARG A 549 -31.26 14.61 -2.68
CA ARG A 549 -32.26 13.73 -3.34
C ARG A 549 -31.79 12.30 -3.56
N THR A 550 -30.48 12.09 -3.69
CA THR A 550 -29.87 10.77 -3.90
C THR A 550 -28.64 10.56 -3.01
N VAL A 551 -28.25 9.30 -2.83
CA VAL A 551 -27.05 8.94 -2.06
C VAL A 551 -25.79 9.41 -2.78
N GLU A 552 -25.81 9.41 -4.12
CA GLU A 552 -24.75 9.96 -4.97
C GLU A 552 -24.58 11.48 -4.75
N GLU A 553 -25.69 12.23 -4.73
CA GLU A 553 -25.66 13.67 -4.40
C GLU A 553 -25.10 13.91 -3.00
N PHE A 554 -25.44 13.06 -2.02
CA PHE A 554 -24.89 13.18 -0.68
C PHE A 554 -23.38 12.92 -0.64
N ALA A 555 -22.91 11.87 -1.32
CA ALA A 555 -21.47 11.59 -1.43
C ALA A 555 -20.72 12.75 -2.11
N ASN A 556 -21.30 13.32 -3.17
CA ASN A 556 -20.73 14.48 -3.85
C ASN A 556 -20.69 15.71 -2.95
N LEU A 557 -21.70 15.92 -2.10
CA LEU A 557 -21.71 16.98 -1.11
C LEU A 557 -20.58 16.80 -0.07
N LEU A 558 -20.46 15.60 0.51
CA LEU A 558 -19.35 15.27 1.43
C LEU A 558 -17.97 15.49 0.77
N ASN A 559 -17.82 15.10 -0.48
CA ASN A 559 -16.57 15.29 -1.23
C ASN A 559 -16.32 16.75 -1.64
N SER A 560 -17.36 17.59 -1.73
CA SER A 560 -17.22 19.00 -2.09
C SER A 560 -16.67 19.85 -0.95
N GLY A 561 -16.82 19.39 0.31
CA GLY A 561 -16.46 20.19 1.47
C GLY A 561 -17.49 21.26 1.84
N LEU A 562 -18.64 21.31 1.18
CA LEU A 562 -19.69 22.31 1.38
C LEU A 562 -20.80 21.78 2.30
N MET A 563 -21.34 22.67 3.13
CA MET A 563 -22.59 22.44 3.85
C MET A 563 -23.82 22.63 2.94
N LEU A 564 -25.00 22.19 3.38
CA LEU A 564 -26.25 22.29 2.61
C LEU A 564 -26.68 23.74 2.30
N ASP A 565 -26.14 24.74 3.01
CA ASP A 565 -26.42 26.15 2.74
C ASP A 565 -25.66 26.71 1.51
N GLY A 566 -24.75 25.93 0.93
CA GLY A 566 -23.90 26.31 -0.20
C GLY A 566 -22.90 27.43 0.09
N LYS A 567 -22.77 27.87 1.35
CA LYS A 567 -21.91 28.99 1.78
C LYS A 567 -20.88 28.57 2.84
N SER A 568 -21.26 27.66 3.71
CA SER A 568 -20.41 27.15 4.80
C SER A 568 -19.64 25.91 4.34
N GLN A 569 -18.49 25.65 4.96
CA GLN A 569 -17.60 24.52 4.63
C GLN A 569 -17.45 23.57 5.81
N HIS A 570 -17.04 22.33 5.54
CA HIS A 570 -16.72 21.32 6.54
C HIS A 570 -15.40 20.60 6.21
N ASP A 571 -14.75 20.05 7.23
CA ASP A 571 -13.39 19.51 7.12
C ASP A 571 -13.30 18.06 6.58
N PHE A 572 -14.38 17.50 5.99
CA PHE A 572 -14.44 16.11 5.50
C PHE A 572 -13.22 15.68 4.68
N LYS A 573 -12.87 16.42 3.62
CA LYS A 573 -11.66 16.15 2.83
C LYS A 573 -10.37 16.44 3.59
N LYS A 574 -10.35 17.47 4.46
CA LYS A 574 -9.17 17.87 5.23
C LYS A 574 -8.76 16.79 6.23
N LEU A 575 -9.74 16.08 6.79
CA LEU A 575 -9.55 14.90 7.64
C LEU A 575 -9.23 13.63 6.84
N GLY A 576 -9.05 13.74 5.52
CA GLY A 576 -8.63 12.64 4.67
C GLY A 576 -9.75 11.66 4.31
N LEU A 577 -11.01 12.10 4.33
CA LEU A 577 -12.15 11.26 3.97
C LEU A 577 -12.54 11.43 2.51
N PHE A 578 -13.00 10.34 1.90
CA PHE A 578 -13.66 10.34 0.59
C PHE A 578 -14.90 9.45 0.61
N ALA A 579 -15.99 9.93 0.05
CA ALA A 579 -17.26 9.23 -0.02
C ALA A 579 -17.58 8.80 -1.46
N THR A 580 -18.29 7.69 -1.62
CA THR A 580 -18.94 7.31 -2.88
C THR A 580 -20.33 6.82 -2.58
N GLY A 581 -21.29 7.19 -3.43
CA GLY A 581 -22.71 6.90 -3.24
C GLY A 581 -23.32 6.39 -4.53
N SER A 582 -23.88 5.18 -4.55
CA SER A 582 -24.63 4.62 -5.69
C SER A 582 -25.34 3.32 -5.28
N ASN A 583 -26.44 2.97 -5.96
CA ASN A 583 -27.17 1.71 -5.79
C ASN A 583 -27.55 1.36 -4.33
N GLY A 584 -27.87 2.36 -3.52
CA GLY A 584 -28.27 2.17 -2.13
C GLY A 584 -27.12 1.97 -1.13
N TYR A 585 -25.88 2.23 -1.56
CA TYR A 585 -24.69 2.20 -0.71
C TYR A 585 -24.05 3.58 -0.66
N LEU A 586 -23.65 4.00 0.54
CA LEU A 586 -22.72 5.10 0.76
C LEU A 586 -21.48 4.51 1.44
N THR A 587 -20.35 4.51 0.75
CA THR A 587 -19.08 4.06 1.33
C THR A 587 -18.15 5.24 1.53
N ILE A 588 -17.61 5.36 2.74
CA ILE A 588 -16.64 6.39 3.12
C ILE A 588 -15.33 5.67 3.41
N ALA A 589 -14.24 6.11 2.82
CA ALA A 589 -12.88 5.66 3.15
C ALA A 589 -12.10 6.79 3.83
N SER A 590 -11.12 6.42 4.65
CA SER A 590 -10.23 7.34 5.37
C SER A 590 -8.76 7.08 5.04
N SER A 591 -8.00 8.14 4.76
CA SER A 591 -6.56 8.08 4.49
C SER A 591 -5.67 8.22 5.72
N SER A 592 -6.19 8.74 6.84
CA SER A 592 -5.33 9.21 7.94
C SER A 592 -5.70 8.67 9.31
N LEU A 593 -7.00 8.53 9.61
CA LEU A 593 -7.50 8.15 10.94
C LEU A 593 -8.48 6.99 10.83
N ASP A 594 -8.58 6.17 11.87
CA ASP A 594 -9.54 5.07 11.91
C ASP A 594 -10.94 5.60 12.18
N ILE A 595 -11.93 5.09 11.45
CA ILE A 595 -13.34 5.45 11.66
C ILE A 595 -13.84 4.71 12.91
N GLU A 596 -13.95 5.39 14.05
CA GLU A 596 -14.44 4.79 15.30
C GLU A 596 -15.94 4.53 15.23
N SER A 597 -16.70 5.52 14.75
CA SER A 597 -18.15 5.45 14.61
C SER A 597 -18.64 6.43 13.56
N SER A 598 -19.78 6.15 12.95
CA SER A 598 -20.47 7.13 12.10
C SER A 598 -21.97 6.84 12.09
N SER A 599 -22.78 7.86 11.83
CA SER A 599 -24.24 7.76 11.81
C SER A 599 -24.84 8.75 10.83
N ILE A 600 -25.95 8.36 10.19
CA ILE A 600 -26.81 9.25 9.39
C ILE A 600 -28.19 9.23 10.03
N LEU A 601 -28.70 10.40 10.41
CA LEU A 601 -30.09 10.59 10.79
C LEU A 601 -30.87 11.07 9.57
N SER A 602 -31.87 10.30 9.15
CA SER A 602 -32.76 10.67 8.06
C SER A 602 -34.19 10.22 8.34
N ARG A 603 -35.17 11.11 8.13
CA ARG A 603 -36.61 10.89 8.42
C ARG A 603 -36.88 10.40 9.86
N GLY A 604 -36.03 10.78 10.81
CA GLY A 604 -36.11 10.32 12.20
C GLY A 604 -35.54 8.90 12.46
N ASN A 605 -35.03 8.22 11.43
CA ASN A 605 -34.35 6.94 11.56
C ASN A 605 -32.82 7.13 11.57
N SER A 606 -32.12 6.40 12.43
CA SER A 606 -30.66 6.39 12.48
C SER A 606 -30.10 5.22 11.68
N PHE A 607 -29.25 5.51 10.70
CA PHE A 607 -28.51 4.55 9.91
C PHE A 607 -27.07 4.50 10.42
N THR A 608 -26.57 3.29 10.69
CA THR A 608 -25.19 3.03 11.12
C THR A 608 -24.48 2.22 10.04
N PRO A 609 -23.19 2.48 9.76
CA PRO A 609 -22.45 1.76 8.75
C PRO A 609 -21.89 0.44 9.29
N SER A 610 -21.55 -0.46 8.37
CA SER A 610 -20.55 -1.49 8.62
C SER A 610 -19.18 -0.84 8.57
N ILE A 611 -18.41 -0.91 9.66
CA ILE A 611 -17.10 -0.30 9.76
C ILE A 611 -16.03 -1.38 9.65
N THR A 612 -15.10 -1.20 8.73
CA THR A 612 -13.90 -2.02 8.62
C THR A 612 -12.74 -1.23 9.21
N ASN A 613 -12.40 -1.54 10.47
CA ASN A 613 -11.27 -0.94 11.17
C ASN A 613 -10.04 -1.85 11.11
N LEU A 614 -9.01 -1.40 10.41
CA LEU A 614 -7.65 -1.80 10.66
C LEU A 614 -6.96 -0.60 11.27
N SER A 615 -6.32 -0.78 12.44
CA SER A 615 -5.53 0.30 13.04
C SER A 615 -4.60 0.90 12.00
N ALA A 616 -4.58 2.23 11.81
CA ALA A 616 -3.74 2.89 10.82
C ALA A 616 -2.25 2.46 10.87
N ASN A 617 -1.74 2.12 12.06
CA ASN A 617 -0.38 1.60 12.27
C ASN A 617 -0.18 0.11 11.89
N LYS A 618 -1.26 -0.64 11.66
CA LYS A 618 -1.29 -2.03 11.17
C LYS A 618 -1.65 -2.14 9.70
N SER A 619 -2.02 -1.03 9.06
CA SER A 619 -2.34 -0.99 7.63
C SER A 619 -1.11 -0.73 6.77
N ALA A 620 -0.01 -1.43 7.06
CA ALA A 620 1.19 -1.34 6.25
C ALA A 620 0.96 -2.04 4.91
N ALA A 621 1.46 -1.43 3.83
CA ALA A 621 1.57 -2.11 2.55
C ALA A 621 2.43 -3.37 2.70
N SER A 622 2.14 -4.40 1.91
CA SER A 622 2.93 -5.63 1.90
C SER A 622 4.34 -5.36 1.39
N ASN A 623 5.35 -5.92 2.07
CA ASN A 623 6.72 -5.91 1.58
C ASN A 623 6.85 -6.88 0.41
N LEU A 624 7.09 -6.35 -0.79
CA LEU A 624 7.35 -7.15 -1.98
C LEU A 624 8.82 -7.57 -2.03
N GLN A 625 9.06 -8.88 -2.15
CA GLN A 625 10.39 -9.48 -2.25
C GLN A 625 10.49 -10.21 -3.59
N ILE A 626 11.46 -9.86 -4.44
CA ILE A 626 11.60 -10.41 -5.79
C ILE A 626 12.86 -11.25 -5.88
N PHE A 627 12.69 -12.53 -6.20
CA PHE A 627 13.79 -13.49 -6.31
C PHE A 627 13.94 -14.08 -7.71
N THR A 628 15.17 -14.42 -8.06
CA THR A 628 15.41 -15.43 -9.10
C THR A 628 15.21 -16.83 -8.52
N ARG A 629 14.86 -17.80 -9.38
CA ARG A 629 14.62 -19.18 -8.95
C ARG A 629 15.84 -19.89 -8.38
N ASP A 630 17.06 -19.40 -8.64
CA ASP A 630 18.30 -19.89 -8.03
C ASP A 630 18.61 -19.25 -6.66
N GLY A 631 17.72 -18.42 -6.11
CA GLY A 631 17.82 -17.87 -4.75
C GLY A 631 18.43 -16.47 -4.65
N ARG A 632 18.65 -15.75 -5.76
CA ARG A 632 19.16 -14.37 -5.72
C ARG A 632 18.04 -13.38 -5.44
N HIS A 633 18.24 -12.53 -4.46
CA HIS A 633 17.33 -11.47 -4.08
C HIS A 633 17.62 -10.21 -4.92
N LEU A 634 16.62 -9.78 -5.71
CA LEU A 634 16.76 -8.66 -6.65
C LEU A 634 16.16 -7.36 -6.11
N SER A 635 15.05 -7.41 -5.39
CA SER A 635 14.36 -6.22 -4.87
C SER A 635 13.64 -6.54 -3.57
N GLY A 636 13.77 -5.67 -2.56
CA GLY A 636 13.13 -5.81 -1.26
C GLY A 636 14.03 -5.47 -0.05
N THR A 637 13.93 -6.24 1.02
CA THR A 637 14.72 -6.10 2.27
C THR A 637 15.58 -7.35 2.51
N SER A 638 16.56 -7.31 3.41
CA SER A 638 17.29 -8.54 3.77
C SER A 638 16.32 -9.57 4.35
N LEU A 639 16.71 -10.83 4.31
CA LEU A 639 15.99 -11.89 5.00
C LEU A 639 16.86 -12.47 6.10
N ASN A 640 16.29 -12.67 7.27
CA ASN A 640 16.94 -13.41 8.35
C ASN A 640 16.90 -14.93 8.11
N ALA A 641 17.65 -15.69 8.91
CA ALA A 641 17.76 -17.14 8.76
C ALA A 641 16.41 -17.90 8.83
N ILE A 642 15.46 -17.41 9.63
CA ILE A 642 14.12 -18.03 9.78
C ILE A 642 13.31 -17.80 8.50
N GLN A 643 13.33 -16.57 7.97
CA GLN A 643 12.65 -16.23 6.73
C GLN A 643 13.24 -16.98 5.53
N ILE A 644 14.57 -17.08 5.44
CA ILE A 644 15.26 -17.84 4.39
C ILE A 644 14.81 -19.31 4.42
N ALA A 645 14.83 -19.94 5.60
CA ALA A 645 14.42 -21.34 5.75
C ALA A 645 12.94 -21.56 5.40
N SER A 646 12.09 -20.55 5.60
CA SER A 646 10.66 -20.61 5.25
C SER A 646 10.41 -20.38 3.75
N LEU A 647 11.20 -19.51 3.10
CA LEU A 647 10.94 -19.04 1.73
C LEU A 647 11.73 -19.81 0.66
N ILE A 648 13.02 -20.08 0.88
CA ILE A 648 13.90 -20.70 -0.13
C ILE A 648 13.75 -22.22 -0.08
N LYS A 649 12.68 -22.72 -0.69
CA LYS A 649 12.35 -24.14 -0.78
C LYS A 649 11.82 -24.50 -2.16
N LYS A 650 12.01 -25.76 -2.55
CA LYS A 650 11.48 -26.31 -3.82
C LYS A 650 9.95 -26.17 -3.93
N GLU A 651 9.24 -26.38 -2.82
CA GLU A 651 7.77 -26.20 -2.71
C GLU A 651 7.31 -24.76 -2.99
N ASN A 652 8.20 -23.76 -2.86
CA ASN A 652 7.90 -22.35 -3.10
C ASN A 652 8.33 -21.88 -4.51
N GLY A 653 8.65 -22.81 -5.42
CA GLY A 653 9.05 -22.51 -6.81
C GLY A 653 10.56 -22.31 -7.04
N PHE A 654 11.38 -22.38 -5.99
CA PHE A 654 12.84 -22.33 -6.11
C PHE A 654 13.44 -23.62 -6.66
N LEU A 655 14.64 -23.53 -7.23
CA LEU A 655 15.42 -24.69 -7.63
C LEU A 655 15.89 -25.46 -6.38
N GLU A 656 16.10 -26.77 -6.51
CA GLU A 656 16.58 -27.61 -5.40
C GLU A 656 17.98 -27.21 -4.92
N SER A 657 18.80 -26.65 -5.82
CA SER A 657 20.10 -26.07 -5.53
C SER A 657 20.05 -24.56 -5.24
N ALA A 658 18.88 -23.98 -4.99
CA ALA A 658 18.76 -22.56 -4.71
C ALA A 658 19.41 -22.22 -3.37
N GLU A 659 20.21 -21.15 -3.38
CA GLU A 659 20.88 -20.63 -2.20
C GLU A 659 20.58 -19.13 -2.10
N TYR A 660 20.18 -18.69 -0.91
CA TYR A 660 19.89 -17.27 -0.69
C TYR A 660 21.13 -16.42 -0.91
N ARG A 661 21.03 -15.44 -1.81
CA ARG A 661 22.05 -14.43 -2.04
C ARG A 661 21.41 -13.06 -2.20
N ASN A 662 21.85 -12.08 -1.42
CA ASN A 662 21.40 -10.69 -1.49
C ASN A 662 22.50 -9.76 -2.06
N ASP A 663 23.45 -10.32 -2.82
CA ASP A 663 24.51 -9.59 -3.53
C ASP A 663 23.97 -8.60 -4.58
N TYR A 664 22.75 -8.84 -5.07
CA TYR A 664 22.05 -7.97 -6.03
C TYR A 664 20.82 -7.27 -5.44
N LEU A 665 20.69 -7.22 -4.11
CA LEU A 665 19.52 -6.62 -3.47
C LEU A 665 19.39 -5.15 -3.83
N ASN A 666 18.25 -4.80 -4.43
CA ASN A 666 17.91 -3.46 -4.93
C ASN A 666 18.93 -2.93 -5.96
N ASN A 667 19.50 -3.83 -6.78
CA ASN A 667 20.48 -3.48 -7.79
C ASN A 667 20.22 -4.21 -9.12
N ASN A 668 20.75 -3.68 -10.21
CA ASN A 668 20.57 -4.23 -11.55
C ASN A 668 21.24 -5.60 -11.69
N TYR A 669 20.54 -6.54 -12.31
CA TYR A 669 21.04 -7.90 -12.52
C TYR A 669 20.93 -8.29 -14.00
N ARG A 670 22.05 -8.61 -14.65
CA ARG A 670 22.10 -9.06 -16.06
C ARG A 670 21.34 -8.14 -17.05
N GLY A 671 21.43 -6.83 -16.86
CA GLY A 671 20.78 -5.84 -17.74
C GLY A 671 19.31 -5.59 -17.42
N THR A 672 18.76 -6.16 -16.34
CA THR A 672 17.49 -5.68 -15.79
C THR A 672 17.67 -4.28 -15.19
N ASN A 673 16.66 -3.43 -15.35
CA ASN A 673 16.58 -2.15 -14.66
C ASN A 673 15.57 -2.28 -13.52
N ILE A 674 16.05 -2.19 -12.28
CA ILE A 674 15.21 -2.35 -11.09
C ILE A 674 15.06 -0.98 -10.43
N THR A 675 13.81 -0.56 -10.27
CA THR A 675 13.45 0.65 -9.54
C THR A 675 12.52 0.25 -8.40
N ARG A 676 12.90 0.61 -7.18
CA ARG A 676 12.11 0.38 -5.96
C ARG A 676 11.89 1.72 -5.30
N LYS A 677 10.65 1.99 -4.92
CA LYS A 677 10.24 3.19 -4.20
C LYS A 677 9.48 2.81 -2.94
N THR A 678 9.71 3.54 -1.85
CA THR A 678 9.00 3.35 -0.58
C THR A 678 8.57 4.68 0.02
N ALA A 679 7.53 4.67 0.86
CA ALA A 679 7.06 5.87 1.53
C ALA A 679 8.13 6.50 2.45
N SER A 680 8.95 5.68 3.12
CA SER A 680 9.98 6.14 4.04
C SER A 680 11.32 6.45 3.37
N GLY A 681 11.54 6.02 2.12
CA GLY A 681 12.87 5.98 1.49
C GLY A 681 13.76 4.88 2.07
N ASP A 682 15.07 5.04 1.85
CA ASP A 682 16.10 4.10 2.28
C ASP A 682 16.95 4.66 3.43
N PHE A 683 17.68 3.78 4.12
CA PHE A 683 18.64 4.16 5.14
C PHE A 683 19.95 4.59 4.49
N VAL A 684 20.43 5.76 4.88
CA VAL A 684 21.61 6.39 4.31
C VAL A 684 22.62 6.75 5.39
N SER A 685 23.89 6.57 5.07
CA SER A 685 25.01 7.07 5.88
C SER A 685 26.15 7.49 4.96
N SER A 686 26.72 8.67 5.15
CA SER A 686 27.80 9.19 4.31
C SER A 686 29.11 9.39 5.07
N PHE A 687 30.20 8.93 4.46
CA PHE A 687 31.57 9.02 4.99
C PHE A 687 32.50 9.63 3.96
N GLY A 688 33.56 10.29 4.39
CA GLY A 688 34.55 10.86 3.48
C GLY A 688 34.06 12.13 2.77
N SER A 689 34.92 13.13 2.73
CA SER A 689 34.85 14.44 2.04
C SER A 689 35.66 15.38 2.91
N ASN A 690 36.94 15.48 2.60
CA ASN A 690 37.84 16.36 3.34
C ASN A 690 38.75 17.12 2.39
N LEU A 691 39.14 18.30 2.85
CA LEU A 691 40.03 19.23 2.19
C LEU A 691 41.28 19.37 3.04
N SER A 692 42.43 19.08 2.45
CA SER A 692 43.74 19.24 3.05
C SER A 692 44.65 20.01 2.10
N TYR A 693 45.64 20.73 2.63
CA TYR A 693 46.64 21.39 1.77
C TYR A 693 47.60 20.37 1.14
N ASN A 694 47.91 19.29 1.84
CA ASN A 694 48.89 18.30 1.43
C ASN A 694 48.26 16.91 1.35
N GLU A 695 48.77 16.08 0.44
CA GLU A 695 48.45 14.66 0.38
C GLU A 695 48.91 13.98 1.69
N GLN A 696 48.21 12.92 2.08
CA GLN A 696 48.64 12.11 3.22
C GLN A 696 49.83 11.26 2.77
N GLU A 697 51.05 11.67 3.15
CA GLU A 697 52.29 10.97 2.78
C GLU A 697 52.80 10.08 3.91
N THR A 698 53.41 8.95 3.55
CA THR A 698 54.03 7.97 4.45
C THR A 698 55.41 8.39 4.98
N ASP A 699 55.86 9.61 4.68
CA ASP A 699 57.21 10.06 5.01
C ASP A 699 57.32 10.70 6.41
N MET A 700 58.52 10.61 6.98
CA MET A 700 58.83 10.85 8.40
C MET A 700 59.01 12.33 8.79
N ASP A 701 58.80 13.29 7.88
CA ASP A 701 59.03 14.71 8.15
C ASP A 701 57.70 15.47 8.12
N GLY A 702 57.18 15.88 9.29
CA GLY A 702 55.77 16.29 9.36
C GLY A 702 55.47 17.55 10.15
N LEU A 703 55.78 17.55 11.44
CA LEU A 703 55.25 18.54 12.39
C LEU A 703 56.32 19.50 12.91
N LEU A 704 57.56 19.04 13.06
CA LEU A 704 58.69 19.86 13.49
C LEU A 704 59.89 19.54 12.60
N THR A 705 60.48 20.56 11.98
CA THR A 705 61.75 20.41 11.25
C THR A 705 62.91 20.17 12.22
N ALA A 706 63.98 19.51 11.77
CA ALA A 706 65.10 19.10 12.63
C ALA A 706 65.71 20.27 13.43
N LYS A 707 65.42 20.34 14.74
CA LYS A 707 65.82 21.47 15.59
C LYS A 707 66.04 21.06 17.05
N THR A 708 66.94 21.76 17.74
CA THR A 708 67.10 21.63 19.20
C THR A 708 65.96 22.36 19.91
N VAL A 709 65.29 21.66 20.82
CA VAL A 709 64.10 22.15 21.52
C VAL A 709 64.34 22.34 23.02
N THR A 710 63.71 23.36 23.61
CA THR A 710 63.74 23.65 25.05
C THR A 710 62.53 23.03 25.76
N THR A 711 62.65 22.80 27.07
CA THR A 711 61.54 22.28 27.89
C THR A 711 60.26 23.13 27.77
N GLY A 712 59.10 22.47 27.76
CA GLY A 712 57.79 23.11 27.59
C GLY A 712 57.13 22.82 26.24
N THR A 713 56.17 23.66 25.85
CA THR A 713 55.44 23.56 24.57
C THR A 713 56.36 23.87 23.38
N LEU A 714 56.32 23.02 22.35
CA LEU A 714 57.10 23.17 21.13
C LEU A 714 56.40 24.08 20.12
N THR A 715 57.14 24.98 19.48
CA THR A 715 56.66 25.73 18.31
C THR A 715 56.87 24.86 17.07
N LEU A 716 55.79 24.33 16.52
CA LEU A 716 55.80 23.49 15.33
C LEU A 716 55.95 24.35 14.06
N ASP A 717 56.92 24.02 13.20
CA ASP A 717 57.24 24.75 11.97
C ASP A 717 57.23 23.89 10.69
N GLY A 718 56.88 22.60 10.84
CA GLY A 718 56.79 21.63 9.76
C GLY A 718 55.70 21.95 8.73
N THR A 719 55.72 21.24 7.61
CA THR A 719 54.75 21.41 6.51
C THR A 719 53.38 20.84 6.83
N LYS A 720 53.29 19.77 7.64
CA LYS A 720 52.03 19.11 8.02
C LYS A 720 51.29 19.82 9.16
N ILE A 721 51.81 20.91 9.73
CA ILE A 721 51.10 21.72 10.76
C ILE A 721 49.81 22.36 10.24
N TYR A 722 49.75 22.60 8.92
CA TYR A 722 48.59 23.16 8.25
C TYR A 722 47.67 22.06 7.70
N SER A 723 48.07 20.79 7.75
CA SER A 723 47.18 19.70 7.36
C SER A 723 46.03 19.62 8.34
N LYS A 724 44.82 19.55 7.78
CA LYS A 724 43.59 19.39 8.55
C LYS A 724 43.27 17.92 8.83
N GLU A 725 44.04 16.99 8.25
CA GLU A 725 43.95 15.53 8.46
C GLU A 725 45.35 14.95 8.62
N LEU A 726 45.76 14.69 9.86
CA LEU A 726 47.05 14.07 10.13
C LEU A 726 46.97 12.54 10.03
N ASN A 727 45.95 11.94 10.64
CA ASN A 727 45.61 10.51 10.60
C ASN A 727 46.84 9.58 10.72
N SER A 728 47.69 9.83 11.70
CA SER A 728 49.01 9.20 11.81
C SER A 728 49.44 8.97 13.25
N TYR A 729 50.36 8.02 13.47
CA TYR A 729 51.18 7.97 14.67
C TYR A 729 52.17 9.13 14.67
N ILE A 730 52.55 9.61 15.84
CA ILE A 730 53.63 10.60 15.96
C ILE A 730 54.97 9.88 16.03
N SER A 731 55.89 10.23 15.15
CA SER A 731 57.25 9.72 15.15
C SER A 731 58.23 10.81 15.60
N ILE A 732 59.26 10.41 16.33
CA ILE A 732 60.27 11.32 16.89
C ILE A 732 61.63 10.77 16.52
N VAL A 733 62.33 11.49 15.64
CA VAL A 733 63.70 11.16 15.24
C VAL A 733 64.67 11.96 16.09
N CYS A 734 65.55 11.27 16.80
CA CYS A 734 66.50 11.88 17.72
C CYS A 734 67.91 11.81 17.14
N GLU A 735 68.59 12.94 16.97
CA GLU A 735 70.01 12.99 16.51
C GLU A 735 70.98 12.44 17.57
N LYS A 736 70.63 12.55 18.85
CA LYS A 736 71.42 12.10 20.01
C LYS A 736 70.54 11.29 20.96
N ASP A 737 71.12 10.87 22.09
CA ASP A 737 70.40 10.17 23.14
C ASP A 737 69.41 11.09 23.88
N GLU A 738 68.12 10.89 23.60
CA GLU A 738 66.98 11.55 24.24
C GLU A 738 66.21 10.60 25.17
N SER A 739 66.75 9.42 25.51
CA SER A 739 66.03 8.41 26.32
C SER A 739 65.70 8.84 27.76
N SER A 740 66.27 9.96 28.23
CA SER A 740 65.89 10.60 29.51
C SER A 740 64.75 11.61 29.39
N ARG A 741 64.26 11.90 28.18
CA ARG A 741 63.21 12.88 27.88
C ARG A 741 61.91 12.19 27.45
N THR A 742 60.78 12.84 27.72
CA THR A 742 59.46 12.40 27.25
C THR A 742 58.74 13.53 26.55
N PHE A 743 58.13 13.20 25.42
CA PHE A 743 57.31 14.07 24.60
C PHE A 743 55.83 13.75 24.85
N THR A 744 55.09 14.71 25.38
CA THR A 744 53.65 14.59 25.58
C THR A 744 52.94 15.20 24.39
N VAL A 745 52.24 14.35 23.63
CA VAL A 745 51.38 14.73 22.51
C VAL A 745 49.94 14.79 23.02
N THR A 746 49.27 15.90 22.75
CA THR A 746 47.84 16.07 23.02
C THR A 746 47.11 16.39 21.74
N GLY A 747 45.94 15.82 21.53
CA GLY A 747 45.22 15.95 20.28
C GLY A 747 43.90 15.19 20.27
N TYR A 748 43.40 14.91 19.08
CA TYR A 748 42.18 14.15 18.84
C TYR A 748 42.51 12.91 18.02
N ASP A 749 41.88 11.77 18.28
CA ASP A 749 42.01 10.55 17.47
C ASP A 749 41.12 10.58 16.21
N LEU A 750 41.06 9.49 15.44
CA LEU A 750 40.27 9.38 14.20
C LEU A 750 38.76 9.53 14.43
N ASP A 751 38.28 9.17 15.61
CA ASP A 751 36.89 9.38 16.05
C ASP A 751 36.70 10.78 16.66
N GLY A 752 37.82 11.46 16.87
CA GLY A 752 38.06 12.74 17.49
C GLY A 752 37.61 12.85 18.94
N LEU A 753 37.77 11.77 19.68
CA LEU A 753 37.88 11.83 21.12
C LEU A 753 39.23 12.49 21.47
N TYR A 754 39.26 13.26 22.56
CA TYR A 754 40.48 13.89 23.01
C TYR A 754 41.43 12.83 23.58
N GLN A 755 42.66 12.79 23.07
CA GLN A 755 43.68 11.84 23.47
C GLN A 755 44.94 12.55 23.94
N THR A 756 45.65 11.89 24.84
CA THR A 756 47.00 12.26 25.25
C THR A 756 47.89 11.02 25.17
N GLU A 757 49.09 11.20 24.65
CA GLU A 757 50.14 10.19 24.57
C GLU A 757 51.45 10.76 25.11
N THR A 758 52.25 9.92 25.76
CA THR A 758 53.62 10.27 26.16
C THR A 758 54.58 9.30 25.49
N ILE A 759 55.50 9.83 24.70
CA ILE A 759 56.49 9.09 23.91
C ILE A 759 57.87 9.37 24.52
N THR A 760 58.61 8.33 24.90
CA THR A 760 59.99 8.48 25.39
C THR A 760 60.95 8.70 24.22
N GLY A 761 61.92 9.60 24.37
CA GLY A 761 62.92 9.89 23.34
C GLY A 761 63.83 8.69 23.01
N GLY A 762 64.36 8.70 21.80
CA GLY A 762 65.20 7.64 21.26
C GLY A 762 66.69 7.80 21.55
N ASN A 763 67.46 6.72 21.49
CA ASN A 763 68.93 6.76 21.51
C ASN A 763 69.47 6.71 20.08
N THR A 764 69.56 7.86 19.41
CA THR A 764 69.95 7.98 17.98
C THR A 764 69.05 7.22 17.01
N ASN A 765 67.81 6.94 17.41
CA ASN A 765 66.82 6.21 16.62
C ASN A 765 65.48 6.98 16.53
N THR A 766 64.60 6.47 15.68
CA THR A 766 63.21 6.92 15.58
C THR A 766 62.36 6.16 16.57
N VAL A 767 61.57 6.88 17.37
CA VAL A 767 60.55 6.29 18.24
C VAL A 767 59.17 6.69 17.72
N VAL A 768 58.27 5.72 17.60
CA VAL A 768 56.90 5.92 17.11
C VAL A 768 55.94 5.73 18.29
N GLY A 769 54.95 6.62 18.41
CA GLY A 769 53.86 6.47 19.35
C GLY A 769 52.96 5.28 19.01
N ASN A 770 52.13 4.89 19.98
CA ASN A 770 51.14 3.83 19.86
C ASN A 770 49.71 4.37 19.64
N LYS A 771 49.50 5.69 19.70
CA LYS A 771 48.19 6.32 19.45
C LYS A 771 48.16 7.08 18.14
N VAL A 772 47.08 6.89 17.38
CA VAL A 772 46.81 7.63 16.14
C VAL A 772 46.15 8.97 16.46
N PHE A 773 46.67 10.04 15.88
CA PHE A 773 46.08 11.38 15.99
C PHE A 773 45.54 11.83 14.64
N SER A 774 44.27 12.24 14.60
CA SER A 774 43.68 12.96 13.46
C SER A 774 44.11 14.42 13.43
N LYS A 775 44.31 15.02 14.62
CA LYS A 775 44.79 16.38 14.82
C LYS A 775 45.62 16.48 16.08
N VAL A 776 46.84 17.00 15.95
CA VAL A 776 47.69 17.34 17.11
C VAL A 776 47.37 18.77 17.53
N ARG A 777 47.08 18.95 18.83
CA ARG A 777 46.80 20.26 19.42
C ARG A 777 48.07 20.89 20.00
N ASN A 778 48.88 20.10 20.69
CA ASN A 778 50.11 20.56 21.32
C ASN A 778 51.06 19.38 21.52
N ILE A 779 52.36 19.64 21.36
CA ILE A 779 53.44 18.73 21.75
C ILE A 779 54.34 19.47 22.74
N SER A 780 54.65 18.84 23.87
CA SER A 780 55.54 19.40 24.89
C SER A 780 56.61 18.40 25.31
N ILE A 781 57.79 18.88 25.67
CA ILE A 781 58.92 18.06 26.15
C ILE A 781 59.27 18.37 27.61
N ASN A 782 59.56 17.34 28.41
CA ASN A 782 59.83 17.45 29.85
C ASN A 782 61.28 17.91 30.21
N GLY A 783 62.12 18.26 29.24
CA GLY A 783 63.46 18.79 29.43
C GLY A 783 64.07 19.31 28.13
N ASN A 784 65.24 19.95 28.20
CA ASN A 784 65.95 20.39 27.00
C ASN A 784 66.48 19.17 26.22
N SER A 785 66.34 19.20 24.90
CA SER A 785 66.88 18.18 24.01
C SER A 785 68.42 18.26 23.94
N ALA A 786 69.08 17.10 23.93
CA ALA A 786 70.52 16.94 23.81
C ALA A 786 71.05 17.12 22.36
N GLY A 787 70.20 16.90 21.35
CA GLY A 787 70.51 17.04 19.92
C GLY A 787 69.45 17.82 19.13
N LYS A 788 69.41 17.69 17.80
CA LYS A 788 68.22 18.06 17.03
C LYS A 788 67.20 16.93 17.09
N VAL A 789 65.93 17.32 17.20
CA VAL A 789 64.78 16.41 17.14
C VAL A 789 63.92 16.80 15.95
N THR A 790 63.51 15.81 15.17
CA THR A 790 62.49 15.95 14.13
C THR A 790 61.24 15.26 14.60
N ILE A 791 60.08 15.93 14.51
CA ILE A 791 58.80 15.32 14.83
C ILE A 791 58.06 15.09 13.53
N GLY A 792 57.88 13.82 13.23
CA GLY A 792 57.24 13.30 12.05
C GLY A 792 55.87 12.70 12.33
N THR A 793 55.33 12.11 11.28
CA THR A 793 54.11 11.32 11.35
C THR A 793 54.24 10.07 10.51
N GLU A 794 53.70 8.97 11.01
CA GLU A 794 53.59 7.71 10.26
C GLU A 794 52.11 7.42 10.01
N ALA A 795 51.67 7.52 8.76
CA ALA A 795 50.27 7.38 8.38
C ALA A 795 49.75 5.96 8.61
N VAL A 796 48.49 5.86 9.06
CA VAL A 796 47.89 4.58 9.47
C VAL A 796 46.58 4.35 8.72
N GLY A 797 46.42 3.14 8.19
CA GLY A 797 45.13 2.70 7.66
C GLY A 797 44.11 2.52 8.79
N TYR A 798 42.84 2.36 8.44
CA TYR A 798 41.80 2.10 9.43
C TYR A 798 40.92 0.94 8.98
N SER A 799 40.23 0.29 9.92
CA SER A 799 39.20 -0.69 9.58
C SER A 799 37.82 -0.02 9.62
N LEU A 800 37.02 -0.24 8.58
CA LEU A 800 35.62 0.14 8.54
C LEU A 800 34.77 -1.10 8.77
N LYS A 801 34.04 -1.13 9.88
CA LYS A 801 33.08 -2.17 10.23
C LYS A 801 31.67 -1.71 9.86
N VAL A 802 30.93 -2.58 9.18
CA VAL A 802 29.50 -2.42 8.87
C VAL A 802 28.75 -3.55 9.55
N THR A 803 27.68 -3.22 10.27
CA THR A 803 26.79 -4.18 10.93
C THR A 803 25.36 -3.88 10.49
N ASN A 804 24.66 -4.83 9.88
CA ASN A 804 23.23 -4.67 9.55
C ASN A 804 22.31 -5.09 10.72
N ASP A 805 21.00 -4.91 10.58
CA ASP A 805 20.00 -5.27 11.59
C ASP A 805 19.98 -6.78 11.93
N ASP A 806 20.38 -7.63 10.97
CA ASP A 806 20.54 -9.07 11.16
C ASP A 806 21.82 -9.47 11.93
N ASN A 807 22.58 -8.50 12.46
CA ASN A 807 23.88 -8.68 13.13
C ASN A 807 24.97 -9.33 12.25
N ILE A 808 24.86 -9.22 10.92
CA ILE A 808 25.93 -9.61 10.00
C ILE A 808 26.99 -8.51 10.01
N GLU A 809 28.19 -8.85 10.46
CA GLU A 809 29.30 -7.92 10.57
C GLU A 809 30.34 -8.15 9.47
N LYS A 810 30.72 -7.08 8.77
CA LYS A 810 31.82 -7.08 7.80
C LYS A 810 32.81 -5.97 8.14
N THR A 811 34.09 -6.35 8.25
CA THR A 811 35.17 -5.40 8.55
C THR A 811 36.11 -5.33 7.35
N THR A 812 36.23 -4.13 6.79
CA THR A 812 37.07 -3.81 5.62
C THR A 812 38.28 -2.99 6.06
N ASN A 813 39.47 -3.47 5.77
CA ASN A 813 40.69 -2.70 6.00
C ASN A 813 40.87 -1.67 4.88
N VAL A 814 41.00 -0.40 5.25
CA VAL A 814 41.22 0.74 4.35
C VAL A 814 42.70 1.13 4.40
N PRO A 815 43.46 0.93 3.31
CA PRO A 815 44.84 1.37 3.22
C PRO A 815 44.98 2.90 3.28
N VAL A 816 46.14 3.37 3.73
CA VAL A 816 46.49 4.79 3.73
C VAL A 816 46.36 5.39 2.33
N GLY A 817 45.84 6.61 2.23
CA GLY A 817 45.77 7.35 0.97
C GLY A 817 44.75 6.83 -0.04
N SER A 818 43.96 5.80 0.30
CA SER A 818 42.86 5.31 -0.55
C SER A 818 41.93 6.44 -0.98
N SER A 819 41.50 6.42 -2.25
CA SER A 819 40.44 7.29 -2.75
C SER A 819 39.07 6.71 -2.43
N ALA A 820 38.02 7.55 -2.50
CA ALA A 820 36.65 7.08 -2.34
C ALA A 820 36.27 6.04 -3.41
N PHE A 821 36.75 6.19 -4.65
CA PHE A 821 36.58 5.20 -5.72
C PHE A 821 37.13 3.82 -5.34
N TYR A 822 38.37 3.76 -4.84
CA TYR A 822 39.00 2.50 -4.43
C TYR A 822 38.17 1.84 -3.31
N LEU A 823 37.80 2.65 -2.31
CA LEU A 823 37.07 2.16 -1.16
C LEU A 823 35.66 1.70 -1.51
N ALA A 824 34.91 2.43 -2.34
CA ALA A 824 33.59 2.01 -2.79
C ALA A 824 33.63 0.71 -3.61
N ASN A 825 34.57 0.54 -4.54
CA ASN A 825 34.71 -0.71 -5.29
C ASN A 825 35.06 -1.89 -4.38
N LYS A 826 35.96 -1.67 -3.41
CA LYS A 826 36.32 -2.68 -2.43
C LYS A 826 35.14 -3.05 -1.54
N LEU A 827 34.43 -2.06 -1.00
CA LEU A 827 33.26 -2.28 -0.15
C LEU A 827 32.10 -2.92 -0.89
N ASN A 828 31.83 -2.55 -2.14
CA ASN A 828 30.79 -3.22 -2.95
C ASN A 828 31.10 -4.72 -3.17
N THR A 829 32.38 -5.11 -3.10
CA THR A 829 32.78 -6.52 -3.17
C THR A 829 32.72 -7.20 -1.78
N GLU A 830 33.24 -6.54 -0.73
CA GLU A 830 33.38 -7.13 0.61
C GLU A 830 32.08 -7.10 1.44
N LEU A 831 31.19 -6.15 1.17
CA LEU A 831 29.86 -6.01 1.78
C LEU A 831 28.79 -6.80 1.03
N ALA A 832 29.14 -7.50 -0.07
CA ALA A 832 28.24 -8.46 -0.70
C ALA A 832 27.76 -9.45 0.37
N GLY A 833 26.43 -9.63 0.50
CA GLY A 833 25.85 -10.39 1.61
C GLY A 833 25.10 -9.55 2.65
N THR A 834 25.37 -8.24 2.74
CA THR A 834 24.86 -7.38 3.83
C THR A 834 23.64 -6.55 3.47
N GLY A 835 23.30 -6.44 2.18
CA GLY A 835 22.24 -5.55 1.68
C GLY A 835 22.62 -4.05 1.66
N VAL A 836 23.89 -3.70 1.89
CA VAL A 836 24.40 -2.33 1.89
C VAL A 836 25.16 -2.03 0.59
N ASN A 837 24.68 -1.05 -0.17
CA ASN A 837 25.32 -0.57 -1.39
C ASN A 837 26.14 0.70 -1.12
N VAL A 838 27.28 0.85 -1.81
CA VAL A 838 28.18 2.00 -1.63
C VAL A 838 28.41 2.72 -2.94
N THR A 839 28.19 4.02 -2.95
CA THR A 839 28.54 4.89 -4.09
C THR A 839 29.61 5.89 -3.68
N ALA A 840 30.48 6.28 -4.61
CA ALA A 840 31.51 7.28 -4.37
C ALA A 840 31.30 8.51 -5.27
N ASN A 841 31.69 9.69 -4.78
CA ASN A 841 31.68 10.93 -5.55
C ASN A 841 32.64 11.95 -4.93
N THR A 842 33.31 12.75 -5.77
CA THR A 842 34.15 13.86 -5.29
C THR A 842 33.69 15.15 -5.97
N LYS A 843 33.25 16.15 -5.19
CA LYS A 843 32.86 17.46 -5.70
C LYS A 843 33.56 18.56 -4.93
N VAL A 844 34.13 19.51 -5.66
CA VAL A 844 34.72 20.72 -5.10
C VAL A 844 34.32 21.95 -5.89
N LEU A 845 33.90 22.99 -5.19
CA LEU A 845 33.67 24.32 -5.71
C LEU A 845 34.93 25.17 -5.52
N ILE A 846 35.29 25.90 -6.55
CA ILE A 846 36.40 26.85 -6.60
C ILE A 846 35.80 28.25 -6.78
N GLY A 847 36.18 29.17 -5.88
CA GLY A 847 35.80 30.58 -5.94
C GLY A 847 34.84 31.02 -4.83
N PRO A 848 34.34 32.27 -4.88
CA PRO A 848 34.69 33.28 -5.88
C PRO A 848 36.11 33.82 -5.67
N PHE A 849 36.71 34.33 -6.75
CA PHE A 849 37.91 35.17 -6.69
C PHE A 849 37.51 36.60 -6.28
N ASP A 850 38.46 37.40 -5.80
CA ASP A 850 38.20 38.81 -5.47
C ASP A 850 37.60 39.59 -6.67
N ASP A 851 36.57 40.38 -6.41
CA ASP A 851 35.84 41.13 -7.45
C ASP A 851 36.78 42.13 -8.18
N GLY A 852 36.70 42.16 -9.52
CA GLY A 852 37.45 43.12 -10.34
C GLY A 852 38.85 42.67 -10.78
N VAL A 853 39.24 41.43 -10.49
CA VAL A 853 40.58 40.89 -10.78
C VAL A 853 40.57 40.01 -12.03
N SER A 854 41.43 40.30 -13.01
CA SER A 854 41.69 39.46 -14.19
C SER A 854 43.14 38.98 -14.20
N GLY A 855 43.41 37.76 -14.69
CA GLY A 855 44.78 37.26 -14.80
C GLY A 855 44.89 35.75 -15.07
N ALA A 856 46.12 35.25 -15.13
CA ALA A 856 46.39 33.84 -15.35
C ALA A 856 46.19 33.02 -14.07
N VAL A 857 45.50 31.88 -14.22
CA VAL A 857 45.36 30.83 -13.21
C VAL A 857 46.11 29.60 -13.71
N THR A 858 47.09 29.14 -12.93
CA THR A 858 47.90 27.95 -13.24
C THR A 858 47.92 26.99 -12.06
N PHE A 859 47.77 25.69 -12.32
CA PHE A 859 47.94 24.63 -11.33
C PHE A 859 48.13 23.28 -12.00
N ASP A 860 48.75 22.34 -11.29
CA ASP A 860 48.85 20.95 -11.73
C ASP A 860 47.66 20.16 -11.17
N LEU A 861 46.87 19.57 -12.07
CA LEU A 861 45.64 18.86 -11.78
C LEU A 861 45.82 17.34 -11.91
N LYS A 862 45.41 16.62 -10.87
CA LYS A 862 45.37 15.15 -10.86
C LYS A 862 44.02 14.65 -10.36
N GLY A 863 43.49 13.66 -11.06
CA GLY A 863 42.31 12.89 -10.72
C GLY A 863 42.58 11.39 -10.93
N LYS A 864 41.99 10.81 -11.98
CA LYS A 864 42.20 9.42 -12.41
C LYS A 864 43.58 9.15 -13.04
N ASN A 865 44.23 10.19 -13.58
CA ASN A 865 45.55 10.13 -14.20
C ASN A 865 46.67 9.83 -13.18
N THR A 866 47.70 9.11 -13.63
CA THR A 866 48.88 8.79 -12.82
C THR A 866 49.75 10.02 -12.56
N ASP A 867 50.06 10.76 -13.63
CA ASP A 867 50.87 11.98 -13.60
C ASP A 867 49.97 13.21 -13.74
N SER A 868 50.22 14.27 -12.97
CA SER A 868 49.45 15.51 -13.01
C SER A 868 49.56 16.24 -14.34
N VAL A 869 48.47 16.87 -14.78
CA VAL A 869 48.42 17.69 -16.00
C VAL A 869 48.44 19.17 -15.61
N SER A 870 49.28 19.97 -16.27
CA SER A 870 49.34 21.40 -16.00
C SER A 870 48.21 22.16 -16.69
N ILE A 871 47.38 22.83 -15.90
CA ILE A 871 46.29 23.70 -16.35
C ILE A 871 46.79 25.14 -16.35
N ASN A 872 46.58 25.84 -17.46
CA ASN A 872 46.89 27.26 -17.60
C ASN A 872 45.75 27.93 -18.39
N ALA A 873 45.04 28.86 -17.76
CA ALA A 873 43.95 29.62 -18.36
C ALA A 873 43.97 31.06 -17.82
N SER A 874 43.53 32.03 -18.64
CA SER A 874 43.28 33.39 -18.17
C SER A 874 41.80 33.54 -17.78
N ILE A 875 41.54 34.14 -16.63
CA ILE A 875 40.18 34.48 -16.17
C ILE A 875 39.91 35.98 -16.32
N ASP A 876 38.66 36.34 -16.58
CA ASP A 876 38.18 37.73 -16.62
C ASP A 876 37.50 38.10 -15.30
N ALA A 877 37.47 39.40 -14.99
CA ALA A 877 36.92 39.95 -13.74
C ALA A 877 35.45 39.58 -13.44
N SER A 878 34.70 39.12 -14.43
CA SER A 878 33.29 38.71 -14.30
C SER A 878 32.97 37.34 -14.89
N ASP A 879 33.94 36.65 -15.50
CA ASP A 879 33.70 35.36 -16.17
C ASP A 879 34.93 34.45 -16.06
N ILE A 880 34.75 33.29 -15.43
CA ILE A 880 35.79 32.27 -15.29
C ILE A 880 35.58 31.05 -16.20
N SER A 881 34.67 31.12 -17.17
CA SER A 881 34.33 30.01 -18.07
C SER A 881 35.51 29.46 -18.87
N ALA A 882 36.49 30.32 -19.18
CA ALA A 882 37.72 29.90 -19.85
C ALA A 882 38.50 28.85 -19.05
N LEU A 883 38.51 28.96 -17.71
CA LEU A 883 39.17 28.00 -16.82
C LEU A 883 38.44 26.65 -16.83
N ALA A 884 37.10 26.65 -16.77
CA ALA A 884 36.31 25.41 -16.84
C ALA A 884 36.50 24.69 -18.18
N LYS A 885 36.48 25.44 -19.30
CA LYS A 885 36.75 24.88 -20.63
C LYS A 885 38.11 24.20 -20.69
N ARG A 886 39.14 24.86 -20.15
CA ARG A 886 40.51 24.33 -20.14
C ARG A 886 40.66 23.05 -19.31
N ILE A 887 39.98 22.96 -18.16
CA ILE A 887 39.95 21.73 -17.37
C ILE A 887 39.28 20.60 -18.15
N ASN A 888 38.15 20.88 -18.80
CA ASN A 888 37.37 19.89 -19.55
C ASN A 888 38.09 19.32 -20.78
N GLU A 889 39.03 20.06 -21.39
CA GLU A 889 39.88 19.55 -22.48
C GLU A 889 40.71 18.32 -22.07
N TYR A 890 41.03 18.18 -20.78
CA TYR A 890 41.75 17.04 -20.21
C TYR A 890 40.85 16.05 -19.47
N SER A 891 39.53 16.15 -19.62
CA SER A 891 38.56 15.29 -18.92
C SER A 891 38.73 13.79 -19.23
N SER A 892 39.15 13.43 -20.44
CA SER A 892 39.41 12.03 -20.83
C SER A 892 40.61 11.40 -20.09
N GLN A 893 41.57 12.24 -19.66
CA GLN A 893 42.75 11.80 -18.91
C GLN A 893 42.51 11.88 -17.40
N THR A 894 41.94 13.00 -16.94
CA THR A 894 41.76 13.29 -15.52
C THR A 894 40.50 12.64 -14.93
N GLY A 895 39.50 12.32 -15.76
CA GLY A 895 38.18 11.86 -15.30
C GLY A 895 37.37 12.94 -14.57
N LEU A 896 37.75 14.21 -14.70
CA LEU A 896 37.13 15.34 -14.02
C LEU A 896 36.31 16.20 -14.99
N ILE A 897 35.18 16.70 -14.51
CA ILE A 897 34.30 17.60 -15.26
C ILE A 897 34.16 18.91 -14.47
N ALA A 898 34.44 20.04 -15.12
CA ALA A 898 34.28 21.37 -14.58
C ALA A 898 33.02 22.06 -15.14
N THR A 899 32.17 22.60 -14.28
CA THR A 899 30.96 23.35 -14.65
C THR A 899 30.95 24.70 -13.95
N VAL A 900 30.64 25.77 -14.69
CA VAL A 900 30.58 27.15 -14.18
C VAL A 900 29.18 27.43 -13.62
N THR A 901 29.09 28.18 -12.53
CA THR A 901 27.82 28.68 -11.97
C THR A 901 27.14 29.69 -12.90
N SER A 902 25.83 29.89 -12.73
CA SER A 902 25.00 30.80 -13.52
C SER A 902 25.43 32.27 -13.44
N ASP A 903 26.11 32.66 -12.36
CA ASP A 903 26.71 33.97 -12.15
C ASP A 903 28.11 34.14 -12.79
N PHE A 904 28.65 33.08 -13.41
CA PHE A 904 29.99 33.01 -13.99
C PHE A 904 31.17 33.26 -13.03
N LYS A 905 30.94 33.24 -11.70
CA LYS A 905 31.95 33.57 -10.68
C LYS A 905 32.59 32.36 -9.98
N LYS A 906 32.01 31.17 -10.10
CA LYS A 906 32.48 29.94 -9.42
C LYS A 906 32.51 28.75 -10.39
N ILE A 907 33.37 27.79 -10.11
CA ILE A 907 33.48 26.53 -10.87
C ILE A 907 33.32 25.36 -9.92
N ILE A 908 32.52 24.38 -10.31
CA ILE A 908 32.45 23.07 -9.65
C ILE A 908 33.19 22.05 -10.48
N ILE A 909 34.18 21.40 -9.86
CA ILE A 909 34.90 20.25 -10.42
C ILE A 909 34.34 18.98 -9.77
N GLU A 910 33.89 18.05 -10.60
CA GLU A 910 33.29 16.77 -10.20
C GLU A 910 34.12 15.59 -10.72
N SER A 911 34.39 14.62 -9.84
CA SER A 911 34.75 13.25 -10.20
C SER A 911 33.57 12.34 -9.88
N LYS A 912 32.84 11.90 -10.92
CA LYS A 912 31.66 11.04 -10.77
C LYS A 912 31.97 9.67 -10.19
N ASP A 913 33.17 9.16 -10.47
CA ASP A 913 33.63 7.86 -9.96
C ASP A 913 34.15 7.99 -8.51
N GLY A 914 34.36 9.21 -8.01
CA GLY A 914 34.94 9.45 -6.67
C GLY A 914 36.46 9.32 -6.60
N TYR A 915 37.18 9.62 -7.68
CA TYR A 915 38.64 9.83 -7.57
C TYR A 915 38.93 11.10 -6.78
N ASP A 916 40.05 11.11 -6.06
CA ASP A 916 40.48 12.30 -5.33
C ASP A 916 40.90 13.39 -6.32
N ILE A 917 40.62 14.65 -6.00
CA ILE A 917 41.02 15.80 -6.80
C ILE A 917 42.24 16.43 -6.14
N ASN A 918 43.34 16.49 -6.85
CA ASN A 918 44.60 17.05 -6.37
C ASN A 918 45.00 18.26 -7.21
N LEU A 919 45.25 19.37 -6.53
CA LEU A 919 45.69 20.65 -7.08
C LEU A 919 47.03 21.00 -6.44
N LYS A 920 48.10 21.08 -7.24
CA LYS A 920 49.44 21.46 -6.78
C LYS A 920 49.91 22.73 -7.52
N ASN A 921 50.84 23.46 -6.90
CA ASN A 921 51.47 24.65 -7.49
C ASN A 921 50.47 25.73 -7.96
N ILE A 922 49.44 26.00 -7.16
CA ILE A 922 48.37 26.95 -7.51
C ILE A 922 48.93 28.37 -7.55
N THR A 923 48.79 29.02 -8.71
CA THR A 923 48.98 30.47 -8.88
C THR A 923 47.68 31.04 -9.45
N ALA A 924 47.20 32.13 -8.86
CA ALA A 924 45.98 32.82 -9.28
C ALA A 924 46.14 34.33 -9.02
N PRO A 925 45.34 35.19 -9.66
CA PRO A 925 45.51 36.63 -9.53
C PRO A 925 44.97 37.20 -8.20
N SER A 926 44.21 36.42 -7.43
CA SER A 926 43.75 36.74 -6.07
C SER A 926 43.57 35.46 -5.23
N ASP A 927 43.40 35.64 -3.91
CA ASP A 927 43.08 34.55 -2.98
C ASP A 927 41.65 34.04 -3.23
N PHE A 928 41.38 32.77 -2.90
CA PHE A 928 40.05 32.18 -3.09
C PHE A 928 39.79 31.01 -2.13
N TYR A 929 38.54 30.55 -2.09
CA TYR A 929 38.13 29.40 -1.31
C TYR A 929 37.85 28.18 -2.17
N LEU A 930 38.15 27.00 -1.61
CA LEU A 930 37.61 25.74 -2.07
C LEU A 930 36.57 25.24 -1.07
N GLU A 931 35.46 24.74 -1.57
CA GLU A 931 34.40 24.15 -0.77
C GLU A 931 34.04 22.76 -1.30
N ALA A 932 34.11 21.73 -0.45
CA ALA A 932 33.76 20.36 -0.82
C ALA A 932 32.29 20.10 -0.52
N PHE A 933 31.62 19.42 -1.44
CA PHE A 933 30.20 19.10 -1.35
C PHE A 933 29.99 17.59 -1.40
N GLY A 934 28.98 17.12 -0.70
CA GLY A 934 28.48 15.77 -0.88
C GLY A 934 27.81 15.59 -2.26
N LYS A 935 27.46 14.34 -2.59
CA LYS A 935 26.75 14.00 -3.85
C LYS A 935 25.53 14.91 -4.09
N ASP A 936 24.79 15.17 -3.02
CA ASP A 936 23.52 15.90 -3.04
C ASP A 936 23.68 17.39 -2.72
N PHE A 937 24.87 17.97 -2.91
CA PHE A 937 25.17 19.39 -2.61
C PHE A 937 24.89 19.81 -1.16
N GLU A 938 24.72 18.83 -0.28
CA GLU A 938 24.61 19.09 1.14
C GLU A 938 25.92 19.68 1.62
N LYS A 939 25.81 20.84 2.28
CA LYS A 939 26.91 21.32 3.11
C LYS A 939 27.11 20.27 4.17
N LEU A 940 28.27 19.66 4.17
CA LEU A 940 28.71 18.77 5.23
C LEU A 940 28.81 19.63 6.50
N SER A 941 27.70 19.73 7.24
CA SER A 941 27.44 20.84 8.16
C SER A 941 28.17 20.72 9.49
N ASP A 942 28.29 21.88 10.12
CA ASP A 942 28.92 22.25 11.39
C ASP A 942 28.48 21.46 12.65
N SER A 943 27.55 20.51 12.54
CA SER A 943 27.03 19.75 13.70
C SER A 943 28.05 18.77 14.30
N ASN A 944 29.11 18.44 13.55
CA ASN A 944 30.31 17.82 14.07
C ASN A 944 31.50 18.70 13.71
N SER A 945 32.14 19.28 14.72
CA SER A 945 33.30 20.20 14.66
C SER A 945 34.57 19.67 13.97
N LYS A 946 34.47 18.67 13.08
CA LYS A 946 35.59 17.89 12.52
C LYS A 946 35.57 17.70 11.00
N LYS A 947 34.51 18.02 10.25
CA LYS A 947 34.52 17.88 8.77
C LYS A 947 34.72 19.24 8.11
N ASN A 948 35.90 19.42 7.50
CA ASN A 948 36.33 20.69 6.92
C ASN A 948 35.81 20.85 5.49
N SER A 949 34.58 21.35 5.36
CA SER A 949 33.99 21.64 4.05
C SER A 949 34.67 22.79 3.31
N LYS A 950 35.45 23.67 3.98
CA LYS A 950 36.06 24.86 3.37
C LYS A 950 37.59 24.98 3.60
N LEU A 951 38.32 25.31 2.54
CA LEU A 951 39.77 25.52 2.51
C LEU A 951 40.10 26.89 1.89
N PHE A 952 41.01 27.65 2.50
CA PHE A 952 41.42 28.96 2.01
C PHE A 952 42.77 28.86 1.29
N ILE A 953 42.82 29.25 0.02
CA ILE A 953 44.05 29.31 -0.75
C ILE A 953 44.58 30.73 -0.70
N ASN A 954 45.78 30.87 -0.14
CA ASN A 954 46.49 32.14 -0.11
C ASN A 954 47.65 32.07 -1.09
N VAL A 955 47.56 32.80 -2.20
CA VAL A 955 48.57 32.73 -3.28
C VAL A 955 49.90 33.37 -2.89
N SER A 956 49.93 34.15 -1.80
CA SER A 956 51.14 34.77 -1.26
C SER A 956 51.90 33.86 -0.27
N GLU A 957 51.27 32.80 0.25
CA GLU A 957 51.88 31.89 1.22
C GLU A 957 52.17 30.52 0.59
N PRO A 958 53.45 30.15 0.36
CA PRO A 958 53.83 28.93 -0.39
C PRO A 958 53.42 27.61 0.29
N LYS A 959 52.97 27.66 1.55
CA LYS A 959 52.44 26.49 2.28
C LYS A 959 50.92 26.33 2.14
N ARG A 960 50.24 27.23 1.41
CA ARG A 960 48.77 27.25 1.20
C ARG A 960 48.36 27.36 -0.27
N VAL A 961 49.22 26.89 -1.18
CA VAL A 961 49.03 26.92 -2.65
C VAL A 961 48.78 25.53 -3.24
N SER A 962 48.16 24.64 -2.46
CA SER A 962 47.80 23.29 -2.88
C SER A 962 46.51 22.85 -2.19
N ALA A 963 45.80 21.91 -2.80
CA ALA A 963 44.61 21.31 -2.22
C ALA A 963 44.51 19.84 -2.65
N ASN A 964 44.26 18.98 -1.68
CA ASN A 964 43.92 17.58 -1.87
C ASN A 964 42.49 17.37 -1.34
N ILE A 965 41.62 16.94 -2.23
CA ILE A 965 40.20 16.75 -2.00
C ILE A 965 39.90 15.26 -2.04
N LYS A 966 39.53 14.70 -0.89
CA LYS A 966 39.06 13.32 -0.78
C LYS A 966 37.59 13.22 -1.11
N GLY A 967 37.21 12.15 -1.80
CA GLY A 967 35.82 11.87 -2.13
C GLY A 967 34.96 11.44 -0.94
N GLU A 968 33.66 11.50 -1.14
CA GLU A 968 32.62 10.93 -0.29
C GLU A 968 32.24 9.54 -0.76
N ILE A 969 31.98 8.65 0.20
CA ILE A 969 31.27 7.39 0.04
C ILE A 969 29.89 7.50 0.72
N LYS A 970 28.82 7.22 -0.03
CA LYS A 970 27.44 7.17 0.46
C LYS A 970 27.00 5.71 0.52
N PHE A 971 26.68 5.24 1.72
CA PHE A 971 26.09 3.93 1.98
C PHE A 971 24.57 4.07 1.89
N THR A 972 23.92 3.14 1.20
CA THR A 972 22.46 3.09 1.03
C THR A 972 21.99 1.66 1.24
N SER A 973 20.95 1.46 2.05
CA SER A 973 20.34 0.15 2.28
C SER A 973 18.84 0.27 2.52
N SER A 974 18.07 -0.77 2.19
CA SER A 974 16.65 -0.85 2.51
C SER A 974 16.37 -1.23 3.97
N GLU A 975 17.42 -1.56 4.73
CA GLU A 975 17.36 -1.83 6.17
C GLU A 975 18.32 -0.95 6.95
N THR A 976 18.07 -0.84 8.25
CA THR A 976 18.99 -0.13 9.14
C THR A 976 20.33 -0.85 9.20
N PHE A 977 21.40 -0.06 9.26
CA PHE A 977 22.75 -0.55 9.45
C PHE A 977 23.54 0.45 10.27
N ALA A 978 24.61 -0.03 10.88
CA ALA A 978 25.54 0.76 11.62
C ALA A 978 26.94 0.65 11.02
N THR A 979 27.70 1.72 11.15
CA THR A 979 29.04 1.87 10.61
C THR A 979 29.97 2.33 11.72
N GLN A 980 31.11 1.66 11.86
CA GLN A 980 32.07 1.90 12.92
C GLN A 980 33.48 1.94 12.34
N ILE A 981 34.26 2.96 12.68
CA ILE A 981 35.69 3.02 12.35
C ILE A 981 36.48 2.46 13.53
N ASN A 982 37.37 1.51 13.27
CA ASN A 982 38.17 0.81 14.28
C ASN A 982 37.30 0.30 15.45
N SER A 983 37.59 0.73 16.68
CA SER A 983 36.83 0.44 17.90
C SER A 983 36.02 1.65 18.42
N GLY A 984 35.77 2.63 17.56
CA GLY A 984 35.17 3.93 17.88
C GLY A 984 33.65 3.91 18.05
N VAL A 985 33.02 5.08 17.93
CA VAL A 985 31.55 5.23 18.08
C VAL A 985 30.82 4.66 16.87
N SER A 986 29.89 3.75 17.12
CA SER A 986 28.99 3.22 16.08
C SER A 986 28.00 4.30 15.62
N LYS A 987 27.94 4.54 14.31
CA LYS A 987 26.99 5.47 13.67
C LYS A 987 25.90 4.68 12.98
N VAL A 988 24.67 4.82 13.47
CA VAL A 988 23.48 4.22 12.87
C VAL A 988 23.06 5.06 11.66
N ALA A 989 22.71 4.39 10.57
CA ALA A 989 22.17 5.03 9.37
C ALA A 989 20.84 5.72 9.66
N VAL A 990 20.56 6.80 8.96
CA VAL A 990 19.34 7.60 9.13
C VAL A 990 18.43 7.38 7.93
N ILE A 991 17.13 7.33 8.16
CA ILE A 991 16.14 7.26 7.09
C ILE A 991 16.21 8.54 6.25
N ASP A 992 16.35 8.39 4.94
CA ASP A 992 16.38 9.48 3.98
C ASP A 992 15.25 9.30 2.95
N SER A 993 14.18 10.07 3.11
CA SER A 993 13.03 10.06 2.22
C SER A 993 13.32 10.56 0.80
N LEU A 994 14.48 11.19 0.57
CA LEU A 994 14.92 11.65 -0.75
C LEU A 994 15.62 10.54 -1.54
N THR A 995 16.12 9.50 -0.85
CA THR A 995 16.75 8.35 -1.50
C THR A 995 15.72 7.23 -1.66
N ASN A 996 15.35 6.90 -2.91
CA ASN A 996 14.33 5.90 -3.24
C ASN A 996 12.95 6.14 -2.59
N GLY A 997 12.64 7.38 -2.21
CA GLY A 997 11.28 7.79 -1.83
C GLY A 997 10.45 8.32 -3.00
N TYR A 998 9.24 8.79 -2.70
CA TYR A 998 8.28 9.33 -3.69
C TYR A 998 8.56 10.77 -4.14
N ILE A 999 9.75 11.28 -3.87
CA ILE A 999 10.19 12.60 -4.30
C ILE A 999 11.47 12.40 -5.10
N ASN A 1000 11.45 12.82 -6.35
CA ASN A 1000 12.66 12.90 -7.15
C ASN A 1000 13.27 14.31 -7.01
N VAL A 1001 14.53 14.37 -6.56
CA VAL A 1001 15.27 15.62 -6.40
C VAL A 1001 16.37 15.69 -7.45
N ASP A 1002 16.10 16.43 -8.51
CA ASP A 1002 17.06 16.67 -9.58
C ASP A 1002 17.80 17.98 -9.32
N ARG A 1003 19.11 17.89 -9.12
CA ARG A 1003 19.97 19.07 -8.94
C ARG A 1003 20.66 19.39 -10.25
N SER A 1004 20.68 20.66 -10.61
CA SER A 1004 21.55 21.15 -11.69
C SER A 1004 23.00 20.77 -11.43
N LYS A 1005 23.82 20.69 -12.49
CA LYS A 1005 25.26 20.36 -12.38
C LYS A 1005 26.03 21.28 -11.42
N THR A 1006 25.52 22.49 -11.19
CA THR A 1006 26.09 23.49 -10.29
C THR A 1006 25.45 23.51 -8.90
N GLY A 1007 24.34 22.79 -8.70
CA GLY A 1007 23.57 22.80 -7.47
C GLY A 1007 22.75 24.07 -7.21
N GLU A 1008 22.78 25.06 -8.13
CA GLU A 1008 22.07 26.34 -7.98
C GLU A 1008 20.56 26.21 -8.18
N VAL A 1009 20.16 25.34 -9.10
CA VAL A 1009 18.77 24.96 -9.34
C VAL A 1009 18.54 23.56 -8.81
N ILE A 1010 17.48 23.41 -8.01
CA ILE A 1010 16.98 22.14 -7.51
C ILE A 1010 15.54 22.02 -8.02
N THR A 1011 15.30 21.01 -8.84
CA THR A 1011 13.97 20.64 -9.31
C THR A 1011 13.48 19.49 -8.46
N ILE A 1012 12.38 19.70 -7.75
CA ILE A 1012 11.77 18.69 -6.89
C ILE A 1012 10.50 18.26 -7.56
N LYS A 1013 10.47 17.02 -8.03
CA LYS A 1013 9.33 16.43 -8.71
C LYS A 1013 8.73 15.34 -7.82
N PRO A 1014 7.52 15.52 -7.27
CA PRO A 1014 6.81 14.41 -6.64
C PRO A 1014 6.52 13.34 -7.70
N GLU A 1015 6.63 12.08 -7.31
CA GLU A 1015 6.36 10.94 -8.18
C GLU A 1015 4.86 10.66 -8.15
N ILE A 1016 4.15 11.06 -9.20
CA ILE A 1016 2.69 10.92 -9.29
C ILE A 1016 2.35 9.52 -9.80
N PHE A 1017 1.47 8.82 -9.08
CA PHE A 1017 1.09 7.43 -9.37
C PHE A 1017 -0.33 7.31 -9.97
N ASP A 1018 -0.76 8.29 -10.77
CA ASP A 1018 -2.05 8.35 -11.49
C ASP A 1018 -3.24 7.90 -10.61
N ASP A 1019 -3.88 6.77 -10.94
CA ASP A 1019 -5.05 6.19 -10.26
C ASP A 1019 -4.80 5.84 -8.79
N LEU A 1020 -3.54 5.69 -8.35
CA LEU A 1020 -3.17 5.40 -6.96
C LEU A 1020 -3.18 6.66 -6.08
N ASP A 1021 -2.95 7.82 -6.68
CA ASP A 1021 -2.98 9.11 -5.99
C ASP A 1021 -4.39 9.71 -5.95
N ASN A 1022 -5.29 9.20 -6.79
CA ASN A 1022 -6.68 9.63 -6.85
C ASN A 1022 -7.56 8.93 -5.82
N SER A 1023 -8.51 9.67 -5.27
CA SER A 1023 -9.63 9.06 -4.55
C SER A 1023 -10.62 8.48 -5.55
N LEU A 1024 -10.91 7.20 -5.44
CA LEU A 1024 -11.74 6.45 -6.39
C LEU A 1024 -12.92 5.78 -5.69
N GLY A 1025 -14.06 5.76 -6.37
CA GLY A 1025 -15.26 5.08 -5.94
C GLY A 1025 -15.67 4.00 -6.92
N SER A 1026 -16.10 2.84 -6.43
CA SER A 1026 -16.70 1.82 -7.28
C SER A 1026 -18.01 2.33 -7.89
N PRO A 1027 -18.33 2.02 -9.16
CA PRO A 1027 -19.57 2.46 -9.80
C PRO A 1027 -20.86 2.03 -9.08
N ASN A 1028 -20.78 0.99 -8.25
CA ASN A 1028 -21.89 0.47 -7.47
C ASN A 1028 -21.96 0.99 -6.02
N GLY A 1029 -21.11 1.95 -5.64
CA GLY A 1029 -21.10 2.59 -4.32
C GLY A 1029 -20.56 1.73 -3.16
N LYS A 1030 -20.12 0.49 -3.41
CA LYS A 1030 -19.74 -0.48 -2.36
C LYS A 1030 -18.30 -0.39 -1.87
N LYS A 1031 -17.40 0.20 -2.66
CA LYS A 1031 -15.99 0.39 -2.30
C LYS A 1031 -15.58 1.82 -2.58
N ALA A 1032 -14.84 2.41 -1.66
CA ALA A 1032 -14.16 3.68 -1.83
C ALA A 1032 -12.69 3.50 -1.45
N ILE A 1033 -11.82 4.28 -2.06
CA ILE A 1033 -10.44 4.45 -1.65
C ILE A 1033 -10.09 5.93 -1.72
N VAL A 1034 -9.28 6.40 -0.80
CA VAL A 1034 -8.75 7.75 -0.73
C VAL A 1034 -7.32 7.77 -1.27
N GLY A 1035 -6.97 8.78 -2.05
CA GLY A 1035 -5.56 9.06 -2.33
C GLY A 1035 -4.78 9.34 -1.03
N LEU A 1036 -3.68 8.62 -0.80
CA LEU A 1036 -2.85 8.76 0.41
C LEU A 1036 -1.73 9.80 0.26
N SER A 1037 -1.44 10.20 -0.97
CA SER A 1037 -0.25 10.98 -1.29
C SER A 1037 -0.38 12.42 -0.80
N LYS A 1038 0.41 12.76 0.21
CA LYS A 1038 0.61 14.13 0.70
C LYS A 1038 2.04 14.53 0.41
N TYR A 1039 2.22 15.47 -0.50
CA TYR A 1039 3.53 16.05 -0.79
C TYR A 1039 3.65 17.37 -0.02
N GLY A 1040 4.67 17.47 0.83
CA GLY A 1040 5.00 18.68 1.56
C GLY A 1040 6.46 19.02 1.34
N ILE A 1041 6.76 20.30 1.16
CA ILE A 1041 8.13 20.81 1.15
C ILE A 1041 8.23 21.98 2.09
N ASP A 1042 9.15 21.88 3.05
CA ASP A 1042 9.50 23.00 3.92
C ASP A 1042 10.75 23.67 3.34
N LEU A 1043 10.60 24.92 2.91
CA LEU A 1043 11.67 25.72 2.34
C LEU A 1043 11.85 26.98 3.18
N ASN A 1044 13.07 27.19 3.69
CA ASN A 1044 13.42 28.44 4.34
C ASN A 1044 13.47 29.57 3.30
N GLN A 1045 12.39 30.35 3.19
CA GLN A 1045 12.20 31.36 2.14
C GLN A 1045 13.24 32.49 2.16
N LYS A 1046 14.03 32.65 3.23
CA LYS A 1046 15.06 33.69 3.34
C LYS A 1046 16.14 33.57 2.25
N ASP A 1047 16.42 32.36 1.79
CA ASP A 1047 17.57 32.05 0.93
C ASP A 1047 17.18 31.60 -0.49
N TYR A 1048 15.88 31.43 -0.78
CA TYR A 1048 15.41 30.86 -2.04
C TYR A 1048 14.29 31.69 -2.68
N LYS A 1049 14.36 31.86 -4.01
CA LYS A 1049 13.21 32.30 -4.81
C LYS A 1049 12.43 31.06 -5.25
N LEU A 1050 11.19 30.94 -4.80
CA LEU A 1050 10.30 29.86 -5.20
C LEU A 1050 9.56 30.26 -6.48
N TYR A 1051 9.55 29.36 -7.45
CA TYR A 1051 8.72 29.43 -8.64
C TYR A 1051 7.91 28.14 -8.70
N VAL A 1052 6.59 28.25 -8.87
CA VAL A 1052 5.73 27.10 -9.16
C VAL A 1052 5.49 27.12 -10.67
N SER A 1053 6.09 26.17 -11.37
CA SER A 1053 5.76 25.90 -12.77
C SER A 1053 4.63 24.90 -12.78
N ASP A 1054 3.47 25.32 -13.26
CA ASP A 1054 2.39 24.42 -13.64
C ASP A 1054 2.57 24.07 -15.12
N ASP A 1055 2.49 22.79 -15.47
CA ASP A 1055 2.64 22.32 -16.85
C ASP A 1055 1.33 22.44 -17.64
N ASP A 1056 0.23 22.76 -16.95
CA ASP A 1056 -1.06 23.00 -17.57
C ASP A 1056 -1.03 24.27 -18.45
N SER A 1057 -1.54 24.14 -19.69
CA SER A 1057 -1.44 25.19 -20.71
C SER A 1057 -2.81 25.74 -21.11
N LEU A 1058 -2.84 26.97 -21.61
CA LEU A 1058 -4.00 27.58 -22.25
C LEU A 1058 -4.13 27.10 -23.71
N TYR A 1059 -3.00 26.80 -24.36
CA TYR A 1059 -2.95 26.28 -25.72
C TYR A 1059 -1.88 25.18 -25.80
N ALA A 1060 -2.26 23.99 -26.26
CA ALA A 1060 -1.34 22.88 -26.43
C ALA A 1060 -0.31 23.21 -27.52
N SER A 1061 0.86 22.56 -27.48
CA SER A 1061 1.95 22.83 -28.43
C SER A 1061 1.54 22.55 -29.88
N ALA A 1062 1.09 23.58 -30.60
CA ALA A 1062 0.62 23.50 -31.98
C ALA A 1062 0.95 24.77 -32.77
N ASN A 1063 0.89 24.71 -34.10
CA ASN A 1063 0.99 25.91 -34.93
C ASN A 1063 -0.43 26.53 -35.05
N PRO A 1064 -0.68 27.75 -34.54
CA PRO A 1064 -1.98 28.41 -34.58
C PRO A 1064 -2.46 28.75 -36.00
N GLY A 1065 -1.58 28.62 -37.01
CA GLY A 1065 -1.88 28.98 -38.39
C GLY A 1065 -1.76 30.49 -38.61
N ALA A 1066 -2.73 31.06 -39.33
CA ALA A 1066 -2.73 32.46 -39.76
C ALA A 1066 -2.90 33.46 -38.60
N ALA A 1067 -2.57 34.73 -38.85
CA ALA A 1067 -2.82 35.83 -37.91
C ALA A 1067 -4.32 35.87 -37.49
N GLY A 1068 -4.61 35.94 -36.19
CA GLY A 1068 -5.98 35.92 -35.67
C GLY A 1068 -6.11 35.38 -34.25
N THR A 1069 -7.35 35.14 -33.81
CA THR A 1069 -7.66 34.54 -32.51
C THR A 1069 -7.25 33.07 -32.48
N ILE A 1070 -6.50 32.70 -31.44
CA ILE A 1070 -6.10 31.32 -31.19
C ILE A 1070 -7.24 30.62 -30.46
N THR A 1071 -7.72 29.52 -31.01
CA THR A 1071 -8.66 28.64 -30.32
C THR A 1071 -7.92 27.89 -29.23
N LEU A 1072 -8.19 28.24 -27.97
CA LEU A 1072 -7.60 27.60 -26.80
C LEU A 1072 -8.07 26.14 -26.70
N ASP A 1073 -7.13 25.21 -26.60
CA ASP A 1073 -7.34 23.77 -26.51
C ASP A 1073 -6.58 23.11 -25.36
N GLY A 1074 -5.87 23.91 -24.54
CA GLY A 1074 -5.13 23.45 -23.38
C GLY A 1074 -6.03 23.19 -22.16
N THR A 1075 -5.46 22.55 -21.13
CA THR A 1075 -6.15 22.15 -19.88
C THR A 1075 -6.72 23.34 -19.11
N LEU A 1076 -6.12 24.54 -19.20
CA LEU A 1076 -6.55 25.75 -18.49
C LEU A 1076 -7.53 26.62 -19.28
N LYS A 1077 -8.02 26.18 -20.45
CA LYS A 1077 -8.85 27.02 -21.34
C LYS A 1077 -10.14 27.55 -20.69
N ASP A 1078 -10.70 26.82 -19.72
CA ASP A 1078 -11.95 27.17 -19.03
C ASP A 1078 -11.71 27.60 -17.56
N ALA A 1079 -10.45 27.85 -17.17
CA ALA A 1079 -10.10 28.19 -15.79
C ALA A 1079 -10.62 29.58 -15.37
N ASN A 1080 -11.37 29.62 -14.26
CA ASN A 1080 -11.98 30.84 -13.72
C ASN A 1080 -11.16 31.51 -12.59
N ASP A 1081 -10.03 30.91 -12.19
CA ASP A 1081 -9.16 31.42 -11.11
C ASP A 1081 -7.67 31.19 -11.40
N LEU A 1082 -7.23 31.65 -12.56
CA LEU A 1082 -5.88 31.39 -13.10
C LEU A 1082 -4.76 32.04 -12.28
N ASN A 1083 -4.99 33.27 -11.77
CA ASN A 1083 -4.05 34.07 -10.98
C ASN A 1083 -2.60 34.07 -11.49
N ALA A 1084 -2.40 34.08 -12.80
CA ALA A 1084 -1.12 33.83 -13.43
C ALA A 1084 -0.77 34.87 -14.50
N VAL A 1085 0.50 34.91 -14.88
CA VAL A 1085 1.03 35.66 -16.02
C VAL A 1085 1.13 34.70 -17.22
N VAL A 1086 0.72 35.12 -18.41
CA VAL A 1086 0.76 34.25 -19.60
C VAL A 1086 2.19 34.09 -20.11
N THR A 1087 2.54 32.87 -20.52
CA THR A 1087 3.82 32.55 -21.18
C THR A 1087 3.61 31.97 -22.55
N ILE A 1088 4.59 32.19 -23.43
CA ILE A 1088 4.53 31.74 -24.82
C ILE A 1088 5.86 31.09 -25.17
N TYR A 1089 5.89 29.76 -25.16
CA TYR A 1089 7.02 28.99 -25.64
C TYR A 1089 7.02 28.96 -27.16
N CYS A 1090 8.17 29.23 -27.77
CA CYS A 1090 8.33 29.30 -29.22
C CYS A 1090 9.31 28.22 -29.70
N SER A 1091 8.85 27.24 -30.48
CA SER A 1091 9.75 26.22 -31.05
C SER A 1091 10.62 26.74 -32.20
N ALA A 1092 10.22 27.85 -32.82
CA ALA A 1092 10.96 28.60 -33.82
C ALA A 1092 11.11 30.08 -33.40
N ASN A 1093 11.80 30.90 -34.20
CA ASN A 1093 11.98 32.32 -33.88
C ASN A 1093 10.68 33.10 -34.14
N GLU A 1094 10.05 33.58 -33.06
CA GLU A 1094 8.82 34.37 -33.06
C GLU A 1094 9.04 35.81 -32.59
N SER A 1095 10.30 36.29 -32.54
CA SER A 1095 10.63 37.65 -32.06
C SER A 1095 9.99 38.80 -32.85
N GLY A 1096 9.47 38.52 -34.05
CA GLY A 1096 8.70 39.47 -34.87
C GLY A 1096 7.19 39.39 -34.67
N ASN A 1097 6.68 38.47 -33.84
CA ASN A 1097 5.26 38.24 -33.62
C ASN A 1097 4.81 38.76 -32.25
N THR A 1098 3.65 39.40 -32.19
CA THR A 1098 3.04 39.92 -30.96
C THR A 1098 1.73 39.19 -30.67
N PHE A 1099 1.62 38.69 -29.44
CA PHE A 1099 0.45 38.00 -28.93
C PHE A 1099 -0.32 38.92 -27.99
N THR A 1100 -1.57 39.23 -28.34
CA THR A 1100 -2.45 40.06 -27.51
C THR A 1100 -3.36 39.17 -26.69
N VAL A 1101 -3.17 39.19 -25.38
CA VAL A 1101 -3.92 38.42 -24.37
C VAL A 1101 -4.99 39.33 -23.76
N THR A 1102 -6.26 38.89 -23.74
CA THR A 1102 -7.37 39.62 -23.12
C THR A 1102 -8.05 38.74 -22.08
N GLY A 1103 -8.32 39.29 -20.90
CA GLY A 1103 -8.88 38.55 -19.77
C GLY A 1103 -9.40 39.46 -18.66
N THR A 1104 -9.63 38.95 -17.46
CA THR A 1104 -10.00 39.75 -16.27
C THR A 1104 -8.93 39.71 -15.19
N ASN A 1105 -8.84 40.75 -14.35
CA ASN A 1105 -7.99 40.77 -13.15
C ASN A 1105 -8.75 40.33 -11.88
N SER A 1106 -8.08 40.31 -10.72
CA SER A 1106 -8.66 39.89 -9.42
C SER A 1106 -9.84 40.74 -8.94
N SER A 1107 -10.06 41.92 -9.53
CA SER A 1107 -11.22 42.79 -9.26
C SER A 1107 -12.36 42.58 -10.26
N GLY A 1108 -12.27 41.58 -11.15
CA GLY A 1108 -13.26 41.29 -12.19
C GLY A 1108 -13.25 42.27 -13.37
N THR A 1109 -12.23 43.13 -13.48
CA THR A 1109 -12.13 44.12 -14.57
C THR A 1109 -11.40 43.54 -15.77
N THR A 1110 -11.94 43.72 -16.98
CA THR A 1110 -11.30 43.29 -18.22
C THR A 1110 -10.03 44.08 -18.51
N ILE A 1111 -8.93 43.37 -18.79
CA ILE A 1111 -7.59 43.90 -19.07
C ILE A 1111 -6.98 43.18 -20.28
N THR A 1112 -6.02 43.83 -20.94
CA THR A 1112 -5.33 43.32 -22.13
C THR A 1112 -3.82 43.54 -22.02
N GLU A 1113 -3.02 42.57 -22.46
CA GLU A 1113 -1.56 42.63 -22.52
C GLU A 1113 -1.05 42.21 -23.90
N GLN A 1114 0.05 42.83 -24.36
CA GLN A 1114 0.78 42.41 -25.57
C GLN A 1114 2.14 41.82 -25.21
N ILE A 1115 2.38 40.58 -25.66
CA ILE A 1115 3.60 39.80 -25.40
C ILE A 1115 4.31 39.57 -26.72
N THR A 1116 5.55 40.03 -26.87
CA THR A 1116 6.37 39.73 -28.06
C THR A 1116 6.98 38.33 -27.95
N GLY A 1117 6.91 37.53 -29.00
CA GLY A 1117 7.44 36.16 -29.04
C GLY A 1117 8.97 36.09 -28.81
N ALA A 1118 9.46 34.90 -28.49
CA ALA A 1118 10.87 34.68 -28.18
C ALA A 1118 11.65 34.06 -29.36
N THR A 1119 12.98 33.98 -29.24
CA THR A 1119 13.83 33.23 -30.17
C THR A 1119 13.57 31.72 -30.05
N ALA A 1120 13.99 30.93 -31.04
CA ALA A 1120 13.75 29.48 -31.06
C ALA A 1120 14.15 28.82 -29.72
N THR A 1121 13.31 27.88 -29.27
CA THR A 1121 13.42 27.13 -28.00
C THR A 1121 13.46 28.00 -26.73
N ASN A 1122 12.93 29.22 -26.79
CA ASN A 1122 12.79 30.10 -25.63
C ASN A 1122 11.31 30.44 -25.37
N THR A 1123 11.04 30.96 -24.17
CA THR A 1123 9.71 31.36 -23.71
C THR A 1123 9.64 32.87 -23.51
N ALA A 1124 8.68 33.52 -24.16
CA ALA A 1124 8.31 34.89 -23.85
C ALA A 1124 7.37 34.91 -22.65
N VAL A 1125 7.58 35.84 -21.72
CA VAL A 1125 6.80 35.95 -20.48
C VAL A 1125 6.10 37.29 -20.48
N GLY A 1126 4.80 37.29 -20.21
CA GLY A 1126 4.04 38.52 -19.96
C GLY A 1126 4.46 39.21 -18.66
N SER A 1127 3.75 40.26 -18.31
CA SER A 1127 3.96 41.06 -17.10
C SER A 1127 2.66 41.29 -16.32
N THR A 1128 1.50 40.98 -16.93
CA THR A 1128 0.18 41.26 -16.36
C THR A 1128 -0.44 39.99 -15.79
N LYS A 1129 -1.00 40.09 -14.59
CA LYS A 1129 -1.70 38.99 -13.91
C LYS A 1129 -3.15 38.91 -14.38
N PHE A 1130 -3.57 37.73 -14.82
CA PHE A 1130 -4.94 37.42 -15.24
C PHE A 1130 -5.58 36.40 -14.28
N THR A 1131 -6.85 36.63 -13.95
CA THR A 1131 -7.72 35.69 -13.21
C THR A 1131 -8.53 34.83 -14.17
N THR A 1132 -8.98 35.37 -15.30
CA THR A 1132 -9.56 34.59 -16.41
C THR A 1132 -9.00 35.06 -17.73
N ILE A 1133 -8.95 34.20 -18.74
CA ILE A 1133 -8.55 34.55 -20.11
C ILE A 1133 -9.77 34.41 -21.02
N THR A 1134 -10.09 35.46 -21.75
CA THR A 1134 -11.22 35.49 -22.68
C THR A 1134 -10.77 35.24 -24.12
N SER A 1135 -9.59 35.75 -24.51
CA SER A 1135 -9.04 35.50 -25.84
C SER A 1135 -7.54 35.76 -25.92
N ILE A 1136 -6.88 35.07 -26.84
CA ILE A 1136 -5.50 35.36 -27.23
C ILE A 1136 -5.44 35.48 -28.74
N THR A 1137 -4.80 36.52 -29.26
CA THR A 1137 -4.68 36.79 -30.70
C THR A 1137 -3.22 36.96 -31.11
N THR A 1138 -2.84 36.42 -32.26
CA THR A 1138 -1.50 36.56 -32.83
C THR A 1138 -1.48 37.56 -33.97
N SER A 1139 -0.49 38.46 -34.00
CA SER A 1139 -0.34 39.52 -35.02
C SER A 1139 0.12 39.01 -36.38
N ALA A 1140 0.79 37.86 -36.42
CA ALA A 1140 1.33 37.23 -37.63
C ALA A 1140 1.15 35.70 -37.56
N THR A 1141 1.37 35.04 -38.70
CA THR A 1141 1.44 33.57 -38.77
C THR A 1141 2.66 33.07 -38.00
N ALA A 1142 2.47 32.10 -37.10
CA ALA A 1142 3.58 31.50 -36.36
C ALA A 1142 4.50 30.70 -37.29
N SER A 1143 5.80 30.93 -37.18
CA SER A 1143 6.88 30.24 -37.89
C SER A 1143 7.17 28.85 -37.32
N GLY A 1144 6.69 28.53 -36.12
CA GLY A 1144 6.80 27.22 -35.49
C GLY A 1144 5.56 26.85 -34.65
N ASN A 1145 5.67 25.75 -33.91
CA ASN A 1145 4.69 25.42 -32.88
C ASN A 1145 4.90 26.37 -31.69
N ILE A 1146 3.80 26.84 -31.14
CA ILE A 1146 3.79 27.61 -29.91
C ILE A 1146 3.02 26.82 -28.85
N ASN A 1147 3.45 26.95 -27.60
CA ASN A 1147 2.68 26.50 -26.45
C ASN A 1147 2.41 27.75 -25.60
N ILE A 1148 1.15 28.01 -25.28
CA ILE A 1148 0.77 29.14 -24.44
C ILE A 1148 0.47 28.59 -23.05
N GLY A 1149 1.41 28.80 -22.15
CA GLY A 1149 1.31 28.39 -20.75
C GLY A 1149 0.98 29.56 -19.85
N THR A 1150 1.09 29.32 -18.55
CA THR A 1150 0.99 30.36 -17.53
C THR A 1150 2.09 30.18 -16.49
N ILE A 1151 2.49 31.26 -15.84
CA ILE A 1151 3.30 31.23 -14.62
C ILE A 1151 2.42 31.75 -13.51
N ALA A 1152 2.10 30.88 -12.55
CA ALA A 1152 1.35 31.27 -11.36
C ALA A 1152 2.09 32.42 -10.66
N ASN A 1153 1.42 33.57 -10.52
CA ASN A 1153 1.97 34.69 -9.76
C ASN A 1153 1.42 34.60 -8.34
N ASN A 1154 2.00 33.67 -7.58
CA ASN A 1154 1.93 33.67 -6.13
C ASN A 1154 2.96 34.66 -5.61
N ALA A 1155 2.61 35.95 -5.68
CA ALA A 1155 3.13 36.86 -4.68
C ALA A 1155 2.55 36.35 -3.35
N ILE A 1156 3.39 35.71 -2.52
CA ILE A 1156 3.07 35.50 -1.12
C ILE A 1156 3.14 36.88 -0.48
N ASN A 1157 2.07 37.65 -0.65
CA ASN A 1157 1.81 38.78 0.21
C ASN A 1157 1.13 38.17 1.43
N ASP A 1158 1.91 38.01 2.49
CA ASP A 1158 1.43 37.58 3.80
C ASP A 1158 0.52 38.69 4.37
N ASP A 1159 -0.78 38.58 4.10
CA ASP A 1159 -1.81 39.37 4.79
C ASP A 1159 -2.21 38.70 6.13
N ASP A 1160 -1.50 37.65 6.59
CA ASP A 1160 -1.74 37.08 7.90
C ASP A 1160 -1.43 38.13 8.98
N SER A 1161 -2.37 38.29 9.88
CA SER A 1161 -2.36 39.36 10.87
C SER A 1161 -1.98 38.84 12.25
N LEU A 1162 -1.43 39.71 13.09
CA LEU A 1162 -1.27 39.44 14.53
C LEU A 1162 -2.60 39.61 15.29
N VAL A 1163 -3.53 40.36 14.71
CA VAL A 1163 -4.84 40.74 15.29
C VAL A 1163 -5.86 40.74 14.15
N GLN A 1164 -6.96 40.00 14.29
CA GLN A 1164 -8.09 40.10 13.35
C GLN A 1164 -8.75 41.48 13.46
N LEU A 1165 -9.45 41.93 12.41
CA LEU A 1165 -10.11 43.25 12.43
C LEU A 1165 -11.00 43.40 13.68
N THR A 1166 -10.61 44.29 14.59
CA THR A 1166 -11.24 44.44 15.90
C THR A 1166 -11.39 45.92 16.26
N THR A 1167 -12.38 46.24 17.11
CA THR A 1167 -12.59 47.58 17.65
C THR A 1167 -12.10 47.62 19.08
N PHE A 1168 -11.31 48.62 19.44
CA PHE A 1168 -10.78 48.77 20.80
C PHE A 1168 -11.00 50.20 21.31
N SER A 1169 -11.02 50.38 22.64
CA SER A 1169 -11.15 51.69 23.28
C SER A 1169 -9.84 52.15 23.91
N SER A 1170 -9.27 51.35 24.82
CA SER A 1170 -7.94 51.53 25.42
C SER A 1170 -7.45 50.21 26.04
N GLY A 1171 -6.13 50.00 26.13
CA GLY A 1171 -5.54 48.83 26.80
C GLY A 1171 -5.01 47.76 25.84
N ALA A 1172 -4.90 46.51 26.33
CA ALA A 1172 -4.33 45.40 25.58
C ALA A 1172 -5.25 44.97 24.45
N ILE A 1173 -4.71 44.92 23.24
CA ILE A 1173 -5.40 44.37 22.07
C ILE A 1173 -5.14 42.86 22.07
N SER A 1174 -6.22 42.07 22.00
CA SER A 1174 -6.13 40.61 21.91
C SER A 1174 -5.43 40.23 20.61
N MET A 1175 -4.35 39.45 20.68
CA MET A 1175 -3.70 38.89 19.50
C MET A 1175 -4.39 37.58 19.15
N ASP A 1176 -5.33 37.64 18.22
CA ASP A 1176 -6.17 36.53 17.75
C ASP A 1176 -6.00 36.24 16.24
N GLY A 1177 -5.06 36.94 15.60
CA GLY A 1177 -4.71 36.69 14.20
C GLY A 1177 -3.81 35.46 14.02
N VAL A 1178 -3.68 34.98 12.78
CA VAL A 1178 -2.94 33.76 12.42
C VAL A 1178 -1.47 33.80 12.88
N LEU A 1179 -0.85 35.00 12.92
CA LEU A 1179 0.55 35.18 13.34
C LEU A 1179 0.72 35.33 14.87
N SER A 1180 -0.36 35.34 15.65
CA SER A 1180 -0.33 35.60 17.10
C SER A 1180 0.48 34.57 17.92
N THR A 1181 0.60 33.35 17.41
CA THR A 1181 1.35 32.24 18.05
C THR A 1181 2.74 32.02 17.43
N SER A 1182 3.15 32.85 16.45
CA SER A 1182 4.41 32.66 15.74
C SER A 1182 5.62 32.93 16.65
N ASN A 1183 6.54 31.95 16.67
CA ASN A 1183 7.81 32.05 17.39
C ASN A 1183 8.89 32.77 16.57
N TYR A 1184 8.62 33.10 15.31
CA TYR A 1184 9.53 33.78 14.39
C TYR A 1184 8.79 34.55 13.29
N LEU A 1185 8.63 35.86 13.45
CA LEU A 1185 8.10 36.81 12.46
C LEU A 1185 9.24 37.36 11.58
N GLY A 1186 10.29 37.88 12.22
CA GLY A 1186 11.44 38.50 11.53
C GLY A 1186 11.07 39.75 10.71
N ALA A 1187 9.98 40.44 11.08
CA ALA A 1187 9.36 41.50 10.29
C ALA A 1187 9.11 42.80 11.08
N LYS A 1188 8.87 43.89 10.36
CA LYS A 1188 8.31 45.12 10.93
C LYS A 1188 6.80 44.96 11.06
N ILE A 1189 6.26 45.36 12.20
CA ILE A 1189 4.81 45.31 12.45
C ILE A 1189 4.14 46.51 11.79
N GLN A 1190 3.04 46.24 11.07
CA GLN A 1190 2.18 47.25 10.46
C GLN A 1190 0.83 47.30 11.17
N ILE A 1191 0.30 48.50 11.37
CA ILE A 1191 -1.05 48.73 11.88
C ILE A 1191 -1.82 49.50 10.81
N LYS A 1192 -2.93 48.92 10.37
CA LYS A 1192 -3.85 49.52 9.40
C LYS A 1192 -5.11 49.97 10.14
N SER A 1193 -5.42 51.26 10.08
CA SER A 1193 -6.59 51.83 10.75
C SER A 1193 -7.71 52.07 9.75
N ARG A 1194 -8.94 51.66 10.06
CA ARG A 1194 -10.12 52.02 9.26
C ARG A 1194 -10.67 53.39 9.63
N GLU A 1195 -10.68 53.69 10.93
CA GLU A 1195 -11.11 54.98 11.49
C GLU A 1195 -9.90 55.87 11.83
N ASP A 1196 -10.15 57.12 12.24
CA ASP A 1196 -9.10 58.05 12.66
C ASP A 1196 -8.52 57.66 14.03
N THR A 1197 -7.32 57.07 14.01
CA THR A 1197 -6.55 56.71 15.21
C THR A 1197 -5.32 57.60 15.43
N THR A 1198 -5.25 58.77 14.78
CA THR A 1198 -4.09 59.68 14.90
C THR A 1198 -3.81 60.16 16.33
N GLY A 1199 -4.83 60.16 17.20
CA GLY A 1199 -4.70 60.45 18.64
C GLY A 1199 -4.26 59.26 19.52
N THR A 1200 -4.11 58.07 18.95
CA THR A 1200 -3.78 56.83 19.66
C THR A 1200 -2.31 56.48 19.44
N THR A 1201 -1.57 56.16 20.51
CA THR A 1201 -0.24 55.53 20.39
C THR A 1201 -0.36 54.04 20.68
N PHE A 1202 0.16 53.22 19.76
CA PHE A 1202 0.29 51.78 19.89
C PHE A 1202 1.67 51.42 20.43
N VAL A 1203 1.71 50.63 21.49
CA VAL A 1203 2.92 50.12 22.13
C VAL A 1203 3.06 48.65 21.79
N ILE A 1204 4.04 48.33 20.94
CA ILE A 1204 4.34 46.95 20.49
C ILE A 1204 5.55 46.46 21.28
N SER A 1205 5.42 45.35 22.00
CA SER A 1205 6.52 44.72 22.74
C SER A 1205 6.79 43.31 22.25
N GLY A 1206 8.05 42.92 22.16
CA GLY A 1206 8.45 41.63 21.63
C GLY A 1206 9.93 41.33 21.76
N LEU A 1207 10.42 40.32 21.04
CA LEU A 1207 11.83 40.00 20.92
C LEU A 1207 12.38 40.50 19.58
N ASP A 1208 13.62 40.97 19.54
CA ASP A 1208 14.35 41.23 18.30
C ASP A 1208 14.98 39.93 17.74
N LEU A 1209 15.63 40.03 16.58
CA LEU A 1209 16.30 38.88 15.92
C LEU A 1209 17.38 38.20 16.79
N ASN A 1210 17.89 38.89 17.81
CA ASN A 1210 18.91 38.39 18.74
C ASN A 1210 18.33 37.92 20.09
N ASN A 1211 17.00 37.70 20.17
CA ASN A 1211 16.26 37.35 21.39
C ASN A 1211 16.32 38.41 22.50
N LYS A 1212 16.59 39.68 22.17
CA LYS A 1212 16.52 40.77 23.15
C LYS A 1212 15.11 41.37 23.17
N VAL A 1213 14.58 41.62 24.36
CA VAL A 1213 13.28 42.30 24.51
C VAL A 1213 13.38 43.73 24.00
N ILE A 1214 12.49 44.09 23.07
CA ILE A 1214 12.36 45.43 22.49
C ILE A 1214 10.90 45.89 22.57
N THR A 1215 10.71 47.19 22.76
CA THR A 1215 9.40 47.84 22.76
C THR A 1215 9.47 49.07 21.85
N GLU A 1216 8.47 49.24 20.99
CA GLU A 1216 8.36 50.38 20.09
C GLU A 1216 6.97 51.02 20.17
N ASN A 1217 6.95 52.36 20.18
CA ASN A 1217 5.73 53.15 20.20
C ASN A 1217 5.49 53.76 18.83
N ILE A 1218 4.34 53.50 18.21
CA ILE A 1218 3.95 54.10 16.93
C ILE A 1218 2.60 54.81 17.06
N SER A 1219 2.47 56.01 16.49
CA SER A 1219 1.21 56.74 16.45
C SER A 1219 0.30 56.16 15.36
N GLY A 1220 -1.01 56.11 15.61
CA GLY A 1220 -2.01 55.66 14.64
C GLY A 1220 -2.18 56.60 13.44
N SER A 1221 -3.10 56.24 12.56
CA SER A 1221 -3.35 56.98 11.30
C SER A 1221 -4.83 57.17 11.03
N ASN A 1222 -5.17 58.07 10.10
CA ASN A 1222 -6.52 58.29 9.61
C ASN A 1222 -6.72 57.54 8.28
N GLY A 1223 -7.21 56.30 8.35
CA GLY A 1223 -7.43 55.46 7.18
C GLY A 1223 -6.15 54.90 6.51
N GLY A 1224 -5.00 54.99 7.18
CA GLY A 1224 -3.67 54.66 6.64
C GLY A 1224 -3.01 53.42 7.27
N ILE A 1225 -1.75 53.18 6.87
CA ILE A 1225 -0.88 52.13 7.44
C ILE A 1225 0.31 52.80 8.10
N VAL A 1226 0.59 52.44 9.36
CA VAL A 1226 1.79 52.84 10.10
C VAL A 1226 2.65 51.62 10.38
N THR A 1227 3.97 51.76 10.23
CA THR A 1227 4.93 50.65 10.32
C THR A 1227 5.99 50.95 11.36
N THR A 1228 6.35 49.95 12.16
CA THR A 1228 7.48 50.01 13.11
C THR A 1228 8.83 50.15 12.40
N THR A 1229 9.81 50.67 13.13
CA THR A 1229 11.19 50.89 12.68
C THR A 1229 12.05 49.66 12.99
N ASN A 1230 11.81 49.01 14.13
CA ASN A 1230 12.51 47.80 14.55
C ASN A 1230 11.90 46.54 13.92
N ILE A 1231 12.74 45.51 13.79
CA ILE A 1231 12.33 44.18 13.31
C ILE A 1231 12.07 43.29 14.53
N PHE A 1232 10.87 42.71 14.61
CA PHE A 1232 10.46 41.83 15.68
C PHE A 1232 10.60 40.36 15.24
N LYS A 1233 11.29 39.56 16.04
CA LYS A 1233 11.29 38.09 15.97
C LYS A 1233 9.99 37.51 16.50
N SER A 1234 9.40 38.07 17.54
CA SER A 1234 8.06 37.69 18.00
C SER A 1234 7.42 38.89 18.69
N VAL A 1235 6.10 39.00 18.64
CA VAL A 1235 5.34 40.03 19.35
C VAL A 1235 4.67 39.39 20.54
N THR A 1236 4.92 39.96 21.72
CA THR A 1236 4.39 39.48 23.00
C THR A 1236 3.15 40.25 23.44
N SER A 1237 3.02 41.51 23.03
CA SER A 1237 1.82 42.32 23.29
C SER A 1237 1.73 43.54 22.38
N ILE A 1238 0.49 43.95 22.11
CA ILE A 1238 0.14 45.21 21.47
C ILE A 1238 -0.84 45.94 22.39
N ASN A 1239 -0.49 47.14 22.85
CA ASN A 1239 -1.36 47.95 23.71
C ASN A 1239 -1.68 49.29 23.04
N SER A 1240 -2.89 49.82 23.23
CA SER A 1240 -3.27 51.15 22.76
C SER A 1240 -3.50 52.11 23.93
N SER A 1241 -3.14 53.38 23.73
CA SER A 1241 -3.23 54.47 24.72
C SER A 1241 -4.36 55.47 24.45
N GLY A 1242 -5.19 55.23 23.43
CA GLY A 1242 -6.21 56.17 22.96
C GLY A 1242 -7.48 56.17 23.82
N THR A 1243 -8.30 57.21 23.66
CA THR A 1243 -9.66 57.34 24.24
C THR A 1243 -10.76 57.28 23.19
N SER A 1244 -10.41 56.95 21.94
CA SER A 1244 -11.30 56.93 20.76
C SER A 1244 -11.44 55.49 20.24
N ASN A 1245 -12.68 55.06 20.00
CA ASN A 1245 -12.96 53.75 19.38
C ASN A 1245 -12.41 53.73 17.95
N GLY A 1246 -11.43 52.86 17.69
CA GLY A 1246 -10.82 52.63 16.38
C GLY A 1246 -10.91 51.18 15.97
#